data_AF-A0A847JSV0-F1
#
_entry.id   AF-A0A847JSV0-F1
#
_cell.length_a   1.000
_cell.length_b   1.000
_cell.length_c   1.000
_cell.angle_alpha   90.00
_cell.angle_beta   90.00
_cell.angle_gamma   90.00
#
_symmetry.space_group_name_H-M   'P 1'
#
loop_
_entity.id
_entity.type
_entity.pdbx_description
1 polymer ?
#
loop_
_entity_poly.entity_id
_entity_poly.type
_entity_poly.pdbx_seq_one_letter_code
_entity_poly.pdbx_strand_id
1 'polypeptide(L)'
;MTGNERANVLLMIGDRRSGLRPRLLAICLLPLASVCAFADEARYAAGDPPTETHMRLVRIAPIDGDPLFETHADKPCLRTDRENRNPYIYFDVSRKWLKVAGHEPYRIEASIEFFDDGTQPMAVQYDSMGDSVAANFREASWHGGGSHSWRTVVVVLEAAEFRNGQQGRADFRVAAAPGADLRLASISLRVLGASRSFPSRKPLPEPRFPQQDEAALVIHDPIIRPASPLNEAERIAVERLRTRLADVTHSTKGDVVSLGRRSIVGPSSVRDSRASRRVALVVGRWRPSMAERYPRTAAAIRRLQAEPVAFRRRDGYVVCVERAGARPIVCAVGLSSPGAVYAIGHLHARLMRQGASGKRPGEATAILVLNRRPVLEAPRLDRRELYLNIGYGLGRPGITSEFWTDEEWRRYIDRLVLARYNTWSFYLWADSALIHPIAQANRALNLRLHERLRKAIAYSHRRGLRVGMQFSPSMLPVEIWNEKPAIRAKLEYHYPGTVCPSQPESKALMREVHGAELRWFKDVDFYSIWFYDVGGCFCETCRVPENQLSSLLDQVRTFADISHAANPRATYQVMAWAIWRYEKRHGYSIRERFVREVADWFRARKRPLEMADGIYVDPETKPLFDLIVQANVPAKAFLYQTNIETGQPFPILQTRYLARWVPELARAGATSAFLMRMEAGTKVSDDIVAGACLWNPHVSATHALLACARLITGDTAAARMAWEALHRMDDFAWFGYVGGGAGTAQGAAIARLTASAVQASPAPLRPHLEWLATAGEGYRILGQAVEARDDEDDEAIAALDRQFSEAMRRSPQFRHQADGAPYWQTLFKNDLVRFFYAGWRTYHF
;
A
#
# COMPACT_ATOMS: atom_id res chain seq x y z
N MET A 1 50.38 -50.53 21.73
CA MET A 1 50.88 -49.15 21.88
C MET A 1 49.67 -48.23 21.72
N THR A 2 48.79 -48.21 22.72
CA THR A 2 48.72 -47.22 23.83
C THR A 2 48.45 -45.82 23.26
N GLY A 3 47.33 -45.15 23.48
CA GLY A 3 46.20 -45.28 24.39
C GLY A 3 45.58 -43.87 24.44
N ASN A 4 44.26 -43.73 24.42
CA ASN A 4 43.64 -42.42 24.67
C ASN A 4 42.39 -42.61 25.53
N GLU A 5 42.64 -42.50 26.83
CA GLU A 5 41.64 -42.44 27.89
C GLU A 5 40.92 -41.09 27.81
N ARG A 6 39.58 -41.11 27.83
CA ARG A 6 38.77 -39.93 28.09
C ARG A 6 38.72 -39.70 29.60
N ALA A 7 39.51 -38.76 30.07
CA ALA A 7 39.39 -38.19 31.41
C ALA A 7 38.11 -37.33 31.49
N ASN A 8 37.19 -37.71 32.38
CA ASN A 8 36.13 -36.83 32.84
C ASN A 8 36.72 -35.85 33.85
N VAL A 9 36.90 -34.59 33.45
CA VAL A 9 37.27 -33.49 34.36
C VAL A 9 36.00 -33.02 35.08
N LEU A 10 35.90 -33.37 36.36
CA LEU A 10 34.90 -32.82 37.28
C LEU A 10 35.40 -31.46 37.78
N LEU A 11 34.79 -30.37 37.31
CA LEU A 11 35.08 -29.01 37.79
C LEU A 11 34.32 -28.77 39.10
N MET A 12 34.99 -28.95 40.24
CA MET A 12 34.48 -28.52 41.55
C MET A 12 34.88 -27.06 41.81
N ILE A 13 33.90 -26.16 41.74
CA ILE A 13 34.03 -24.79 42.26
C ILE A 13 33.78 -24.88 43.77
N GLY A 14 34.84 -24.79 44.56
CA GLY A 14 34.75 -24.71 46.02
C GLY A 14 34.45 -23.28 46.47
N ASP A 15 33.26 -23.07 47.03
CA ASP A 15 32.93 -21.85 47.78
C ASP A 15 33.45 -22.00 49.23
N ARG A 16 34.47 -21.21 49.57
CA ARG A 16 35.02 -21.11 50.94
C ARG A 16 34.22 -20.07 51.72
N ARG A 17 33.05 -20.42 52.26
CA ARG A 17 32.40 -19.71 53.40
C ARG A 17 31.08 -20.38 53.85
N SER A 18 31.15 -21.54 54.52
CA SER A 18 30.17 -21.91 55.54
C SER A 18 30.57 -23.23 56.22
N GLY A 19 30.82 -23.18 57.53
CA GLY A 19 31.10 -24.36 58.36
C GLY A 19 29.83 -25.17 58.65
N LEU A 20 29.38 -25.97 57.70
CA LEU A 20 28.27 -26.91 57.88
C LEU A 20 28.72 -28.34 57.55
N ARG A 21 28.41 -29.26 58.48
CA ARG A 21 28.80 -30.67 58.50
C ARG A 21 28.27 -31.43 57.26
N PRO A 22 29.01 -32.41 56.71
CA PRO A 22 28.54 -33.19 55.58
C PRO A 22 27.46 -34.18 56.05
N ARG A 23 26.25 -34.09 55.46
CA ARG A 23 25.28 -35.18 55.45
C ARG A 23 25.55 -36.04 54.21
N LEU A 24 25.79 -37.33 54.42
CA LEU A 24 25.81 -38.33 53.35
C LEU A 24 24.49 -38.26 52.57
N LEU A 25 24.55 -37.78 51.33
CA LEU A 25 23.45 -37.89 50.38
C LEU A 25 23.64 -39.23 49.65
N ALA A 26 22.78 -40.19 49.95
CA ALA A 26 22.70 -41.44 49.18
C ALA A 26 22.27 -41.10 47.75
N ILE A 27 23.17 -41.29 46.79
CA ILE A 27 22.87 -41.21 45.36
C ILE A 27 22.07 -42.48 45.02
N CYS A 28 20.75 -42.37 45.00
CA CYS A 28 19.91 -43.33 44.31
C CYS A 28 20.25 -43.26 42.81
N LEU A 29 20.91 -44.30 42.32
CA LEU A 29 21.04 -44.61 40.89
C LEU A 29 19.63 -44.84 40.32
N LEU A 30 18.98 -43.77 39.88
CA LEU A 30 17.85 -43.89 38.97
C LEU A 30 18.40 -44.43 37.63
N PRO A 31 17.72 -45.39 36.99
CA PRO A 31 18.13 -45.87 35.68
C PRO A 31 18.16 -44.66 34.73
N LEU A 32 19.30 -44.49 34.04
CA LEU A 32 19.39 -43.66 32.84
C LEU A 32 18.31 -44.17 31.89
N ALA A 33 17.13 -43.54 31.93
CA ALA A 33 16.13 -43.71 30.91
C ALA A 33 16.84 -43.42 29.59
N SER A 34 16.77 -44.38 28.66
CA SER A 34 17.18 -44.16 27.29
C SER A 34 16.62 -42.82 26.87
N VAL A 35 17.52 -41.84 26.63
CA VAL A 35 17.16 -40.64 25.90
C VAL A 35 16.62 -41.19 24.60
N CYS A 36 15.29 -41.23 24.48
CA CYS A 36 14.64 -41.56 23.23
C CYS A 36 15.29 -40.62 22.23
N ALA A 37 16.02 -41.18 21.26
CA ALA A 37 16.46 -40.43 20.11
C ALA A 37 15.18 -39.82 19.55
N PHE A 38 14.96 -38.54 19.82
CA PHE A 38 13.89 -37.78 19.18
C PHE A 38 14.09 -38.06 17.69
N ALA A 39 13.02 -38.45 17.00
CA ALA A 39 13.10 -38.77 15.59
C ALA A 39 13.72 -37.55 14.86
N ASP A 40 14.99 -37.67 14.48
CA ASP A 40 15.82 -36.62 13.86
C ASP A 40 15.41 -36.36 12.39
N GLU A 41 14.14 -36.61 12.06
CA GLU A 41 13.67 -36.66 10.69
C GLU A 41 12.29 -35.99 10.57
N ALA A 42 12.21 -35.01 9.67
CA ALA A 42 10.93 -34.51 9.16
C ALA A 42 10.56 -35.30 7.91
N ARG A 43 9.35 -35.83 7.85
CA ARG A 43 8.94 -36.80 6.81
C ARG A 43 7.52 -36.56 6.33
N TYR A 44 7.35 -36.72 5.03
CA TYR A 44 6.08 -36.85 4.35
C TYR A 44 6.08 -38.16 3.55
N ALA A 45 5.02 -38.95 3.66
CA ALA A 45 4.78 -40.09 2.78
C ALA A 45 3.34 -40.08 2.29
N ALA A 46 3.16 -40.27 0.97
CA ALA A 46 1.86 -40.37 0.35
C ALA A 46 1.10 -41.61 0.85
N GLY A 47 -0.22 -41.49 0.92
CA GLY A 47 -1.12 -42.52 1.46
C GLY A 47 -2.50 -41.93 1.72
N ASP A 48 -3.43 -42.77 2.17
CA ASP A 48 -4.74 -42.34 2.65
C ASP A 48 -4.99 -42.90 4.06
N PRO A 49 -4.80 -42.09 5.12
CA PRO A 49 -4.25 -40.72 5.10
C PRO A 49 -2.74 -40.70 4.82
N PRO A 50 -2.18 -39.56 4.37
CA PRO A 50 -0.74 -39.41 4.27
C PRO A 50 -0.09 -39.44 5.66
N THR A 51 1.18 -39.83 5.72
CA THR A 51 1.99 -39.74 6.94
C THR A 51 2.74 -38.42 6.95
N GLU A 52 2.43 -37.55 7.91
CA GLU A 52 3.03 -36.22 8.06
C GLU A 52 3.71 -36.12 9.44
N THR A 53 5.04 -36.10 9.46
CA THR A 53 5.85 -35.98 10.68
C THR A 53 6.75 -34.76 10.54
N HIS A 54 6.44 -33.66 11.22
CA HIS A 54 7.19 -32.39 11.12
C HIS A 54 7.30 -31.80 9.70
N MET A 55 6.55 -32.33 8.73
CA MET A 55 6.50 -31.83 7.37
C MET A 55 5.12 -32.15 6.81
N ARG A 56 4.52 -31.18 6.10
CA ARG A 56 3.18 -31.31 5.52
C ARG A 56 3.15 -30.88 4.07
N LEU A 57 2.17 -31.41 3.34
CA LEU A 57 1.89 -30.99 1.96
C LEU A 57 1.24 -29.60 1.94
N VAL A 58 1.74 -28.71 1.08
CA VAL A 58 1.15 -27.39 0.81
C VAL A 58 0.38 -27.42 -0.50
N ARG A 59 -0.90 -27.02 -0.44
CA ARG A 59 -1.80 -26.91 -1.60
C ARG A 59 -1.86 -25.46 -2.07
N ILE A 60 -1.64 -25.23 -3.36
CA ILE A 60 -1.46 -23.88 -3.96
C ILE A 60 -2.41 -23.64 -5.13
N ALA A 61 -3.49 -24.40 -5.23
CA ALA A 61 -4.57 -24.06 -6.15
C ALA A 61 -5.11 -22.63 -5.87
N PRO A 62 -5.31 -21.78 -6.90
CA PRO A 62 -5.23 -22.07 -8.34
C PRO A 62 -3.91 -21.62 -9.00
N ILE A 63 -2.90 -21.16 -8.26
CA ILE A 63 -1.71 -20.50 -8.84
C ILE A 63 -0.88 -21.51 -9.62
N ASP A 64 -0.33 -22.50 -8.92
CA ASP A 64 0.45 -23.57 -9.54
C ASP A 64 -0.34 -24.87 -9.62
N GLY A 65 -1.52 -24.97 -8.98
CA GLY A 65 -2.31 -26.19 -8.90
C GLY A 65 -1.92 -27.07 -7.71
N ASP A 66 -2.71 -28.13 -7.49
CA ASP A 66 -2.44 -29.14 -6.47
C ASP A 66 -1.84 -30.39 -7.14
N PRO A 67 -0.96 -31.15 -6.47
CA PRO A 67 -0.58 -32.46 -6.95
C PRO A 67 -1.76 -33.43 -6.88
N LEU A 68 -1.76 -34.41 -7.78
CA LEU A 68 -2.76 -35.46 -7.84
C LEU A 68 -2.31 -36.64 -6.97
N PHE A 69 -3.24 -37.20 -6.20
CA PHE A 69 -2.99 -38.43 -5.44
C PHE A 69 -3.28 -39.63 -6.34
N GLU A 70 -2.34 -40.57 -6.45
CA GLU A 70 -2.54 -41.81 -7.21
C GLU A 70 -1.75 -42.98 -6.62
N THR A 71 -2.10 -44.20 -7.02
CA THR A 71 -1.30 -45.40 -6.78
C THR A 71 -0.59 -45.77 -8.07
N HIS A 72 0.74 -45.85 -8.05
CA HIS A 72 1.56 -46.21 -9.20
C HIS A 72 2.52 -47.34 -8.84
N ALA A 73 2.53 -48.42 -9.64
CA ALA A 73 3.31 -49.63 -9.35
C ALA A 73 3.15 -50.08 -7.89
N ASP A 74 1.89 -50.26 -7.47
CA ASP A 74 1.45 -50.70 -6.13
C ASP A 74 1.89 -49.82 -4.95
N LYS A 75 2.31 -48.57 -5.22
CA LYS A 75 2.71 -47.62 -4.19
C LYS A 75 1.91 -46.30 -4.28
N PRO A 76 1.32 -45.81 -3.19
CA PRO A 76 0.72 -44.48 -3.14
C PRO A 76 1.77 -43.39 -3.42
N CYS A 77 1.40 -42.38 -4.18
CA CYS A 77 2.28 -41.26 -4.53
C CYS A 77 1.51 -39.98 -4.83
N LEU A 78 2.24 -38.86 -4.79
CA LEU A 78 1.84 -37.59 -5.36
C LEU A 78 2.38 -37.48 -6.78
N ARG A 79 1.52 -37.14 -7.73
CA ARG A 79 1.91 -36.81 -9.11
C ARG A 79 1.77 -35.32 -9.35
N THR A 80 2.73 -34.70 -10.00
CA THR A 80 2.55 -33.37 -10.59
C THR A 80 1.45 -33.41 -11.67
N ASP A 81 1.02 -32.25 -12.17
CA ASP A 81 -0.07 -32.21 -13.15
C ASP A 81 0.35 -31.43 -14.39
N ARG A 82 1.01 -32.14 -15.31
CA ARG A 82 1.40 -31.57 -16.61
C ARG A 82 0.23 -31.01 -17.43
N GLU A 83 -0.98 -31.55 -17.28
CA GLU A 83 -2.15 -31.09 -18.05
C GLU A 83 -2.58 -29.70 -17.59
N ASN A 84 -2.49 -29.45 -16.29
CA ASN A 84 -2.71 -28.13 -15.68
C ASN A 84 -1.43 -27.27 -15.59
N ARG A 85 -0.33 -27.70 -16.23
CA ARG A 85 0.98 -27.03 -16.21
C ARG A 85 1.51 -26.80 -14.79
N ASN A 86 1.27 -27.76 -13.89
CA ASN A 86 1.83 -27.79 -12.54
C ASN A 86 3.05 -28.73 -12.48
N PRO A 87 4.29 -28.23 -12.54
CA PRO A 87 5.47 -29.08 -12.41
C PRO A 87 5.93 -29.23 -10.95
N TYR A 88 5.17 -28.82 -9.94
CA TYR A 88 5.67 -28.66 -8.57
C TYR A 88 4.86 -29.40 -7.51
N ILE A 89 5.55 -29.88 -6.47
CA ILE A 89 4.97 -30.43 -5.23
C ILE A 89 5.58 -29.68 -4.04
N TYR A 90 4.75 -29.08 -3.19
CA TYR A 90 5.21 -28.11 -2.19
C TYR A 90 5.11 -28.63 -0.77
N PHE A 91 6.10 -28.31 0.06
CA PHE A 91 6.16 -28.79 1.44
C PHE A 91 6.52 -27.67 2.42
N ASP A 92 5.93 -27.73 3.61
CA ASP A 92 6.19 -26.83 4.74
C ASP A 92 6.71 -27.68 5.90
N VAL A 93 7.81 -27.25 6.50
CA VAL A 93 8.56 -27.96 7.54
C VAL A 93 8.26 -27.29 8.89
N SER A 94 7.97 -28.11 9.90
CA SER A 94 7.67 -27.63 11.24
C SER A 94 8.84 -26.84 11.82
N ARG A 95 8.53 -25.64 12.30
CA ARG A 95 9.46 -24.74 12.97
C ARG A 95 10.01 -25.37 14.24
N LYS A 96 9.15 -26.08 14.97
CA LYS A 96 9.51 -26.75 16.22
C LYS A 96 10.61 -27.79 16.00
N TRP A 97 10.53 -28.56 14.92
CA TRP A 97 11.57 -29.52 14.56
C TRP A 97 12.90 -28.84 14.22
N LEU A 98 12.84 -27.79 13.39
CA LEU A 98 14.01 -26.98 13.02
C LEU A 98 14.68 -26.33 14.23
N LYS A 99 13.91 -25.86 15.22
CA LYS A 99 14.43 -25.25 16.46
C LYS A 99 15.12 -26.25 17.37
N VAL A 100 14.58 -27.46 17.51
CA VAL A 100 15.23 -28.53 18.30
C VAL A 100 16.61 -28.88 17.71
N ALA A 101 16.77 -28.80 16.39
CA ALA A 101 18.05 -29.05 15.74
C ALA A 101 19.10 -27.92 15.93
N GLY A 102 18.71 -26.75 16.43
CA GLY A 102 19.61 -25.73 17.02
C GLY A 102 20.49 -24.90 16.07
N HIS A 103 20.37 -25.04 14.74
CA HIS A 103 21.39 -24.51 13.83
C HIS A 103 20.85 -23.94 12.50
N GLU A 104 20.42 -22.67 12.50
CA GLU A 104 20.06 -21.92 11.29
C GLU A 104 21.27 -21.07 10.75
N PRO A 105 21.51 -21.02 9.42
CA PRO A 105 20.85 -21.79 8.37
C PRO A 105 21.28 -23.25 8.39
N TYR A 106 20.34 -24.11 8.01
CA TYR A 106 20.45 -25.55 8.12
C TYR A 106 21.24 -26.15 6.95
N ARG A 107 22.03 -27.18 7.25
CA ARG A 107 22.50 -28.13 6.25
C ARG A 107 21.63 -29.36 6.33
N ILE A 108 20.81 -29.59 5.30
CA ILE A 108 19.78 -30.64 5.30
C ILE A 108 20.17 -31.72 4.32
N GLU A 109 20.04 -32.98 4.71
CA GLU A 109 19.98 -34.10 3.79
C GLU A 109 18.52 -34.37 3.46
N ALA A 110 18.17 -34.31 2.17
CA ALA A 110 16.83 -34.65 1.69
C ALA A 110 16.89 -36.00 0.96
N SER A 111 16.15 -36.98 1.46
CA SER A 111 15.96 -38.29 0.84
C SER A 111 14.60 -38.33 0.15
N ILE A 112 14.59 -38.55 -1.16
CA ILE A 112 13.40 -38.41 -2.01
C ILE A 112 13.16 -39.72 -2.73
N GLU A 113 12.04 -40.37 -2.45
CA GLU A 113 11.60 -41.58 -3.13
C GLU A 113 10.64 -41.23 -4.26
N PHE A 114 11.06 -41.48 -5.50
CA PHE A 114 10.33 -41.13 -6.71
C PHE A 114 10.30 -42.30 -7.70
N PHE A 115 9.35 -42.27 -8.64
CA PHE A 115 9.30 -43.25 -9.72
C PHE A 115 10.13 -42.76 -10.92
N ASP A 116 11.14 -43.54 -11.30
CA ASP A 116 12.13 -43.16 -12.32
C ASP A 116 11.62 -43.40 -13.75
N ASP A 117 10.68 -42.57 -14.20
CA ASP A 117 9.96 -42.73 -15.47
C ASP A 117 10.71 -42.19 -16.72
N GLY A 118 11.90 -41.60 -16.53
CA GLY A 118 12.68 -41.04 -17.64
C GLY A 118 14.00 -40.39 -17.21
N THR A 119 14.71 -39.77 -18.15
CA THR A 119 16.03 -39.15 -17.93
C THR A 119 15.98 -37.64 -17.72
N GLN A 120 14.78 -37.09 -17.54
CA GLN A 120 14.58 -35.65 -17.38
C GLN A 120 15.16 -35.14 -16.04
N PRO A 121 15.62 -33.89 -15.99
CA PRO A 121 16.08 -33.28 -14.74
C PRO A 121 14.91 -33.08 -13.77
N MET A 122 15.18 -33.30 -12.49
CA MET A 122 14.30 -32.97 -11.38
C MET A 122 15.09 -32.16 -10.37
N ALA A 123 14.41 -31.41 -9.51
CA ALA A 123 15.10 -30.62 -8.50
C ALA A 123 14.30 -30.39 -7.24
N VAL A 124 15.01 -30.16 -6.12
CA VAL A 124 14.45 -29.50 -4.94
C VAL A 124 14.81 -28.04 -5.02
N GLN A 125 13.79 -27.18 -5.09
CA GLN A 125 13.94 -25.74 -4.97
C GLN A 125 13.52 -25.34 -3.56
N TYR A 126 14.41 -24.69 -2.82
CA TYR A 126 14.20 -24.44 -1.39
C TYR A 126 14.56 -23.01 -1.00
N ASP A 127 13.89 -22.55 0.05
CA ASP A 127 14.15 -21.28 0.70
C ASP A 127 15.49 -21.35 1.45
N SER A 128 16.37 -20.42 1.12
CA SER A 128 17.76 -20.41 1.54
C SER A 128 18.22 -18.99 1.86
N MET A 129 19.35 -18.87 2.56
CA MET A 129 19.92 -17.55 2.82
C MET A 129 20.73 -16.99 1.64
N GLY A 130 20.36 -15.79 1.20
CA GLY A 130 21.10 -15.00 0.21
C GLY A 130 20.96 -13.48 0.36
N ASP A 131 21.86 -12.73 -0.28
CA ASP A 131 21.87 -11.25 -0.27
C ASP A 131 20.85 -10.64 -1.26
N SER A 132 20.17 -11.47 -2.03
CA SER A 132 19.18 -11.07 -3.03
C SER A 132 18.09 -12.13 -3.11
N VAL A 133 16.95 -11.79 -3.71
CA VAL A 133 15.89 -12.78 -3.87
C VAL A 133 16.31 -13.94 -4.74
N ALA A 134 17.00 -13.73 -5.87
CA ALA A 134 17.56 -14.84 -6.64
C ALA A 134 18.53 -15.70 -5.82
N ALA A 135 19.16 -15.13 -4.78
CA ALA A 135 20.05 -15.86 -3.88
C ALA A 135 19.31 -16.53 -2.69
N ASN A 136 18.06 -16.15 -2.41
CA ASN A 136 17.23 -16.83 -1.42
C ASN A 136 16.57 -18.11 -1.98
N PHE A 137 16.58 -18.28 -3.31
CA PHE A 137 16.14 -19.51 -3.95
C PHE A 137 17.37 -20.30 -4.38
N ARG A 138 17.56 -21.48 -3.79
CA ARG A 138 18.57 -22.43 -4.24
C ARG A 138 17.92 -23.68 -4.77
N GLU A 139 18.68 -24.38 -5.59
CA GLU A 139 18.25 -25.60 -6.23
C GLU A 139 19.27 -26.71 -5.99
N ALA A 140 18.78 -27.91 -5.72
CA ALA A 140 19.56 -29.15 -5.75
C ALA A 140 18.92 -30.10 -6.77
N SER A 141 19.57 -30.27 -7.92
CA SER A 141 19.02 -31.02 -9.07
C SER A 141 19.64 -32.41 -9.19
N TRP A 142 18.87 -33.36 -9.73
CA TRP A 142 19.32 -34.70 -10.11
C TRP A 142 18.65 -35.13 -11.42
N HIS A 143 19.09 -36.24 -12.00
CA HIS A 143 18.48 -36.82 -13.19
C HIS A 143 17.96 -38.22 -12.89
N GLY A 144 16.82 -38.57 -13.51
CA GLY A 144 16.38 -39.96 -13.56
C GLY A 144 17.26 -40.79 -14.49
N GLY A 145 17.21 -42.11 -14.32
CA GLY A 145 17.83 -43.09 -15.21
C GLY A 145 16.85 -43.76 -16.17
N GLY A 146 15.53 -43.54 -16.01
CA GLY A 146 14.50 -44.22 -16.78
C GLY A 146 14.38 -45.71 -16.48
N SER A 147 14.61 -46.11 -15.21
CA SER A 147 14.52 -47.53 -14.83
C SER A 147 13.10 -48.08 -14.73
N HIS A 148 12.08 -47.22 -14.81
CA HIS A 148 10.67 -47.55 -14.57
C HIS A 148 10.45 -48.30 -13.25
N SER A 149 11.15 -47.87 -12.20
CA SER A 149 11.05 -48.42 -10.85
C SER A 149 11.18 -47.32 -9.80
N TRP A 150 10.71 -47.61 -8.59
CA TRP A 150 10.89 -46.70 -7.45
C TRP A 150 12.36 -46.60 -7.06
N ARG A 151 12.87 -45.38 -6.97
CA ARG A 151 14.25 -45.09 -6.59
C ARG A 151 14.28 -44.01 -5.51
N THR A 152 15.34 -44.04 -4.72
CA THR A 152 15.64 -42.99 -3.75
C THR A 152 16.86 -42.22 -4.20
N VAL A 153 16.74 -40.89 -4.25
CA VAL A 153 17.88 -39.98 -4.38
C VAL A 153 18.11 -39.27 -3.06
N VAL A 154 19.37 -39.03 -2.74
CA VAL A 154 19.77 -38.23 -1.59
C VAL A 154 20.49 -36.99 -2.09
N VAL A 155 19.98 -35.82 -1.72
CA VAL A 155 20.60 -34.52 -2.04
C VAL A 155 20.87 -33.74 -0.76
N VAL A 156 21.89 -32.87 -0.79
CA VAL A 156 22.18 -31.98 0.34
C VAL A 156 21.71 -30.58 -0.01
N LEU A 157 20.84 -30.02 0.83
CA LEU A 157 20.38 -28.64 0.76
C LEU A 157 21.28 -27.80 1.68
N GLU A 158 22.17 -27.03 1.07
CA GLU A 158 23.06 -26.12 1.79
C GLU A 158 22.36 -24.80 2.04
N ALA A 159 22.52 -24.23 3.23
CA ALA A 159 21.92 -22.94 3.59
C ALA A 159 20.40 -22.93 3.67
N ALA A 160 19.74 -24.08 3.87
CA ALA A 160 18.29 -24.12 3.95
C ALA A 160 17.84 -23.23 5.12
N GLU A 161 17.04 -22.21 4.81
CA GLU A 161 16.41 -21.34 5.81
C GLU A 161 15.03 -21.90 6.13
N PHE A 162 14.36 -22.44 5.10
CA PHE A 162 13.00 -22.95 5.17
C PHE A 162 12.14 -21.95 5.93
N ARG A 163 11.92 -20.69 5.51
CA ARG A 163 11.08 -19.71 6.23
C ARG A 163 9.81 -19.36 5.46
N ASN A 164 9.24 -20.35 4.77
CA ASN A 164 8.06 -20.19 3.94
C ASN A 164 8.25 -19.16 2.82
N GLY A 165 9.49 -19.00 2.34
CA GLY A 165 9.85 -18.07 1.26
C GLY A 165 9.49 -18.55 -0.15
N GLN A 166 9.05 -19.81 -0.35
CA GLN A 166 8.58 -20.28 -1.65
C GLN A 166 7.15 -19.85 -1.96
N GLN A 167 6.75 -20.00 -3.23
CA GLN A 167 5.35 -19.87 -3.66
C GLN A 167 4.42 -20.72 -2.80
N GLY A 168 3.22 -20.19 -2.54
CA GLY A 168 2.24 -20.78 -1.62
C GLY A 168 2.69 -20.89 -0.17
N ARG A 169 3.77 -20.20 0.22
CA ARG A 169 4.33 -20.23 1.58
C ARG A 169 4.84 -21.61 1.97
N ALA A 170 5.45 -22.30 1.02
CA ALA A 170 6.19 -23.52 1.29
C ALA A 170 7.64 -23.20 1.65
N ASP A 171 8.30 -24.14 2.30
CA ASP A 171 9.74 -24.07 2.60
C ASP A 171 10.57 -24.54 1.42
N PHE A 172 10.06 -25.53 0.70
CA PHE A 172 10.66 -26.04 -0.51
C PHE A 172 9.59 -26.67 -1.40
N ARG A 173 9.97 -26.93 -2.65
CA ARG A 173 9.18 -27.67 -3.62
C ARG A 173 10.05 -28.64 -4.38
N VAL A 174 9.45 -29.74 -4.79
CA VAL A 174 10.07 -30.68 -5.74
C VAL A 174 9.53 -30.38 -7.13
N ALA A 175 10.43 -30.14 -8.07
CA ALA A 175 10.13 -29.71 -9.42
C ALA A 175 10.41 -30.82 -10.44
N ALA A 176 9.45 -31.05 -11.34
CA ALA A 176 9.61 -31.83 -12.55
C ALA A 176 10.15 -30.95 -13.70
N ALA A 177 10.77 -31.57 -14.71
CA ALA A 177 11.13 -30.87 -15.94
C ALA A 177 9.87 -30.35 -16.67
N PRO A 178 9.97 -29.22 -17.42
CA PRO A 178 8.87 -28.73 -18.22
C PRO A 178 8.29 -29.81 -19.16
N GLY A 179 6.99 -30.08 -19.03
CA GLY A 179 6.28 -31.06 -19.86
C GLY A 179 6.35 -32.52 -19.37
N ALA A 180 7.01 -32.80 -18.25
CA ALA A 180 7.05 -34.12 -17.62
C ALA A 180 6.20 -34.16 -16.34
N ASP A 181 5.81 -35.37 -15.92
CA ASP A 181 5.27 -35.59 -14.58
C ASP A 181 6.33 -36.23 -13.67
N LEU A 182 6.32 -35.82 -12.40
CA LEU A 182 7.04 -36.44 -11.30
C LEU A 182 6.05 -37.21 -10.43
N ARG A 183 6.38 -38.45 -10.05
CA ARG A 183 5.67 -39.22 -9.03
C ARG A 183 6.55 -39.37 -7.79
N LEU A 184 6.09 -38.85 -6.67
CA LEU A 184 6.80 -38.82 -5.39
C LEU A 184 6.05 -39.65 -4.36
N ALA A 185 6.65 -40.75 -3.89
CA ALA A 185 6.07 -41.60 -2.86
C ALA A 185 6.34 -41.02 -1.47
N SER A 186 7.59 -40.62 -1.20
CA SER A 186 7.97 -40.05 0.09
C SER A 186 9.14 -39.09 -0.02
N ILE A 187 9.22 -38.20 0.95
CA ILE A 187 10.39 -37.34 1.17
C ILE A 187 10.67 -37.24 2.66
N SER A 188 11.94 -37.27 3.01
CA SER A 188 12.39 -37.04 4.37
C SER A 188 13.61 -36.13 4.45
N LEU A 189 13.70 -35.37 5.54
CA LEU A 189 14.72 -34.37 5.79
C LEU A 189 15.42 -34.70 7.10
N ARG A 190 16.75 -34.67 7.08
CA ARG A 190 17.61 -34.83 8.26
C ARG A 190 18.54 -33.65 8.40
N VAL A 191 18.58 -33.04 9.58
CA VAL A 191 19.51 -31.93 9.86
C VAL A 191 20.91 -32.48 10.08
N LEU A 192 21.84 -32.14 9.19
CA LEU A 192 23.26 -32.54 9.30
C LEU A 192 24.06 -31.59 10.22
N GLY A 193 23.52 -30.42 10.55
CA GLY A 193 24.11 -29.41 11.41
C GLY A 193 23.99 -27.99 10.85
N ALA A 194 24.71 -27.04 11.46
CA ALA A 194 24.86 -25.69 10.93
C ALA A 194 25.57 -25.73 9.57
N SER A 195 25.05 -24.99 8.60
CA SER A 195 25.72 -24.90 7.31
C SER A 195 27.02 -24.07 7.44
N ARG A 196 28.09 -24.52 6.78
CA ARG A 196 29.49 -24.18 7.12
C ARG A 196 29.96 -22.76 6.75
N SER A 197 29.18 -21.98 6.02
CA SER A 197 29.62 -20.69 5.48
C SER A 197 28.45 -19.78 5.11
N PHE A 198 28.02 -18.86 6.00
CA PHE A 198 26.96 -17.93 5.64
C PHE A 198 27.23 -16.48 6.01
N PRO A 199 26.94 -15.54 5.09
CA PRO A 199 26.68 -14.18 5.49
C PRO A 199 25.43 -14.19 6.38
N SER A 200 25.51 -13.61 7.57
CA SER A 200 24.31 -13.26 8.31
C SER A 200 23.49 -12.30 7.44
N ARG A 201 22.15 -12.46 7.42
CA ARG A 201 21.28 -11.41 6.86
C ARG A 201 21.71 -10.11 7.50
N LYS A 202 22.22 -9.18 6.69
CA LYS A 202 22.65 -7.89 7.21
C LYS A 202 21.44 -7.28 7.91
N PRO A 203 21.57 -6.82 9.18
CA PRO A 203 20.49 -6.10 9.82
C PRO A 203 20.03 -5.00 8.88
N LEU A 204 18.71 -4.74 8.83
CA LEU A 204 18.18 -3.66 8.03
C LEU A 204 18.98 -2.39 8.33
N PRO A 205 19.47 -1.68 7.31
CA PRO A 205 20.33 -0.54 7.52
C PRO A 205 19.60 0.47 8.39
N GLU A 206 20.24 0.89 9.49
CA GLU A 206 19.68 1.90 10.37
C GLU A 206 19.36 3.17 9.57
N PRO A 207 18.10 3.65 9.58
CA PRO A 207 17.66 4.75 8.75
C PRO A 207 18.42 6.03 9.14
N ARG A 208 19.14 6.61 8.17
CA ARG A 208 19.86 7.88 8.38
C ARG A 208 18.98 9.06 7.99
N PHE A 209 18.71 9.94 8.96
CA PHE A 209 17.94 11.15 8.71
C PHE A 209 18.63 12.01 7.64
N PRO A 210 17.94 12.42 6.56
CA PRO A 210 18.58 13.12 5.46
C PRO A 210 19.04 14.52 5.88
N GLN A 211 20.26 14.88 5.49
CA GLN A 211 20.73 16.27 5.59
C GLN A 211 20.15 17.07 4.41
N GLN A 212 19.63 18.27 4.69
CA GLN A 212 19.07 19.17 3.68
C GLN A 212 19.68 20.58 3.83
N ASP A 213 19.97 21.25 2.72
CA ASP A 213 20.47 22.63 2.69
C ASP A 213 19.31 23.63 2.93
N GLU A 214 18.85 23.65 4.17
CA GLU A 214 17.69 24.42 4.60
C GLU A 214 18.07 25.56 5.55
N ALA A 215 17.28 26.62 5.52
CA ALA A 215 17.29 27.72 6.47
C ALA A 215 15.97 27.72 7.26
N ALA A 216 16.08 27.90 8.57
CA ALA A 216 14.93 28.13 9.43
C ALA A 216 14.69 29.64 9.55
N LEU A 217 13.53 30.11 9.12
CA LEU A 217 13.10 31.49 9.30
C LEU A 217 12.15 31.56 10.49
N VAL A 218 12.54 32.30 11.52
CA VAL A 218 11.67 32.57 12.67
C VAL A 218 10.48 33.42 12.24
N ILE A 219 9.26 32.96 12.55
CA ILE A 219 8.01 33.62 12.23
C ILE A 219 7.35 34.14 13.51
N HIS A 220 7.23 35.47 13.58
CA HIS A 220 6.37 36.17 14.55
C HIS A 220 5.40 37.04 13.76
N ASP A 221 4.10 36.85 13.98
CA ASP A 221 3.01 37.63 13.38
C ASP A 221 3.18 37.88 11.87
N PRO A 222 3.19 36.82 11.03
CA PRO A 222 3.51 36.97 9.63
C PRO A 222 2.46 37.82 8.90
N ILE A 223 2.94 38.72 8.04
CA ILE A 223 2.07 39.53 7.18
C ILE A 223 1.85 38.75 5.87
N ILE A 224 0.68 38.16 5.70
CA ILE A 224 0.31 37.48 4.46
C ILE A 224 -0.22 38.52 3.46
N ARG A 225 0.49 38.71 2.36
CA ARG A 225 0.15 39.64 1.28
C ARG A 225 -0.23 38.87 0.02
N PRO A 226 -1.45 39.03 -0.51
CA PRO A 226 -1.81 38.43 -1.77
C PRO A 226 -1.00 39.08 -2.93
N ALA A 227 -0.40 38.25 -3.78
CA ALA A 227 0.28 38.65 -5.01
C ALA A 227 -0.71 39.20 -6.06
N SER A 228 -1.95 38.74 -5.99
CA SER A 228 -3.09 39.14 -6.82
C SER A 228 -4.40 38.88 -6.05
N PRO A 229 -5.56 39.44 -6.46
CA PRO A 229 -6.85 39.12 -5.85
C PRO A 229 -7.07 37.61 -5.80
N LEU A 230 -7.27 37.09 -4.58
CA LEU A 230 -7.38 35.66 -4.36
C LEU A 230 -8.73 35.16 -4.86
N ASN A 231 -8.73 34.11 -5.68
CA ASN A 231 -9.95 33.38 -5.96
C ASN A 231 -10.34 32.50 -4.76
N GLU A 232 -11.42 31.72 -4.87
CA GLU A 232 -11.91 30.93 -3.74
C GLU A 232 -10.91 29.87 -3.26
N ALA A 233 -10.34 29.05 -4.15
CA ALA A 233 -9.36 28.03 -3.79
C ALA A 233 -8.14 28.62 -3.06
N GLU A 234 -7.64 29.76 -3.56
CA GLU A 234 -6.52 30.50 -2.96
C GLU A 234 -6.88 31.06 -1.58
N ARG A 235 -8.11 31.57 -1.38
CA ARG A 235 -8.58 32.04 -0.08
C ARG A 235 -8.63 30.92 0.94
N ILE A 236 -9.19 29.77 0.58
CA ILE A 236 -9.25 28.61 1.49
C ILE A 236 -7.83 28.12 1.81
N ALA A 237 -6.92 28.10 0.83
CA ALA A 237 -5.52 27.74 1.08
C ALA A 237 -4.82 28.70 2.07
N VAL A 238 -5.04 30.01 1.93
CA VAL A 238 -4.51 31.02 2.87
C VAL A 238 -5.12 30.86 4.27
N GLU A 239 -6.42 30.57 4.36
CA GLU A 239 -7.09 30.31 5.63
C GLU A 239 -6.49 29.09 6.34
N ARG A 240 -6.26 27.98 5.62
CA ARG A 240 -5.59 26.79 6.20
C ARG A 240 -4.16 27.07 6.64
N LEU A 241 -3.42 27.88 5.88
CA LEU A 241 -2.09 28.33 6.31
C LEU A 241 -2.16 29.14 7.62
N ARG A 242 -3.18 29.98 7.80
CA ARG A 242 -3.39 30.72 9.05
C ARG A 242 -3.77 29.81 10.21
N THR A 243 -4.65 28.83 10.00
CA THR A 243 -4.97 27.82 11.02
C THR A 243 -3.69 27.11 11.47
N ARG A 244 -2.86 26.67 10.52
CA ARG A 244 -1.59 26.01 10.84
C ARG A 244 -0.62 26.91 11.61
N LEU A 245 -0.56 28.20 11.29
CA LEU A 245 0.20 29.19 12.06
C LEU A 245 -0.27 29.25 13.51
N ALA A 246 -1.58 29.28 13.75
CA ALA A 246 -2.14 29.26 15.09
C ALA A 246 -1.80 27.96 15.83
N ASP A 247 -1.94 26.80 15.16
CA ASP A 247 -1.66 25.48 15.73
C ASP A 247 -0.20 25.32 16.18
N VAL A 248 0.73 25.90 15.42
CA VAL A 248 2.18 25.82 15.68
C VAL A 248 2.65 26.85 16.70
N THR A 249 2.04 28.03 16.76
CA THR A 249 2.46 29.15 17.64
C THR A 249 1.77 29.18 19.00
N HIS A 250 0.63 28.49 19.18
CA HIS A 250 -0.24 28.64 20.35
C HIS A 250 -0.74 30.08 20.62
N SER A 251 -0.56 31.02 19.68
CA SER A 251 -1.08 32.39 19.80
C SER A 251 -2.44 32.49 19.12
N THR A 252 -3.49 32.72 19.89
CA THR A 252 -4.87 32.93 19.40
C THR A 252 -5.11 34.33 18.83
N LYS A 253 -4.13 35.24 18.92
CA LYS A 253 -4.26 36.66 18.49
C LYS A 253 -3.43 36.95 17.24
N GLY A 254 -3.79 36.36 16.11
CA GLY A 254 -3.33 36.85 14.81
C GLY A 254 -4.23 38.01 14.36
N ASP A 255 -3.84 39.25 14.62
CA ASP A 255 -4.61 40.42 14.15
C ASP A 255 -4.72 40.43 12.62
N VAL A 256 -5.95 40.32 12.11
CA VAL A 256 -6.25 40.45 10.68
C VAL A 256 -6.20 41.94 10.32
N VAL A 257 -5.06 42.42 9.84
CA VAL A 257 -5.01 43.72 9.16
C VAL A 257 -5.69 43.55 7.81
N SER A 258 -7.02 43.73 7.77
CA SER A 258 -7.76 43.84 6.53
C SER A 258 -7.26 45.11 5.80
N LEU A 259 -6.78 44.95 4.57
CA LEU A 259 -6.47 46.07 3.68
C LEU A 259 -7.79 46.63 3.11
N GLY A 260 -8.69 47.04 4.00
CA GLY A 260 -9.94 47.72 3.67
C GLY A 260 -9.73 49.23 3.75
N ARG A 261 -9.58 49.87 2.58
CA ARG A 261 -9.47 51.32 2.34
C ARG A 261 -8.25 52.02 2.96
N ARG A 262 -7.60 52.83 2.12
CA ARG A 262 -6.45 53.68 2.45
C ARG A 262 -6.76 54.58 3.64
N SER A 263 -6.37 54.19 4.84
CA SER A 263 -6.10 55.15 5.91
C SER A 263 -4.64 55.57 5.78
N ILE A 264 -4.44 56.81 5.33
CA ILE A 264 -3.15 57.50 5.38
C ILE A 264 -2.91 57.81 6.87
N VAL A 265 -2.32 56.88 7.60
CA VAL A 265 -1.83 57.15 8.95
C VAL A 265 -0.48 57.83 8.80
N GLY A 266 -0.41 59.09 9.26
CA GLY A 266 0.78 59.93 9.19
C GLY A 266 1.98 59.35 9.95
N PRO A 267 3.20 59.81 9.64
CA PRO A 267 4.44 59.29 10.19
C PRO A 267 4.68 59.81 11.61
N SER A 268 4.05 59.20 12.62
CA SER A 268 4.35 59.49 14.04
C SER A 268 5.04 58.30 14.73
N SER A 269 6.36 58.24 14.53
CA SER A 269 7.43 58.03 15.52
C SER A 269 7.25 57.14 16.77
N VAL A 270 6.63 55.96 16.69
CA VAL A 270 6.93 54.88 17.65
C VAL A 270 7.92 53.92 16.98
N ARG A 271 9.20 54.01 17.37
CA ARG A 271 10.25 53.03 17.02
C ARG A 271 9.97 51.72 17.75
N ASP A 272 8.94 51.01 17.33
CA ASP A 272 8.71 49.64 17.79
C ASP A 272 9.76 48.73 17.14
N SER A 273 10.82 48.44 17.90
CA SER A 273 11.91 47.56 17.48
C SER A 273 11.40 46.15 17.12
N ARG A 274 10.20 45.75 17.57
CA ARG A 274 9.55 44.48 17.20
C ARG A 274 8.92 44.52 15.81
N ALA A 275 8.43 45.68 15.34
CA ALA A 275 7.95 45.85 13.98
C ALA A 275 9.07 45.68 12.92
N SER A 276 10.34 45.72 13.33
CA SER A 276 11.47 45.47 12.44
C SER A 276 11.70 44.00 12.08
N ARG A 277 11.00 43.03 12.72
CA ARG A 277 11.29 41.58 12.59
C ARG A 277 10.20 40.73 11.93
N ARG A 278 9.08 41.31 11.48
CA ARG A 278 7.97 40.52 10.90
C ARG A 278 8.34 39.94 9.53
N VAL A 279 8.07 38.64 9.35
CA VAL A 279 8.19 37.97 8.05
C VAL A 279 7.00 38.34 7.17
N ALA A 280 7.25 38.75 5.93
CA ALA A 280 6.20 38.98 4.94
C ALA A 280 6.08 37.77 4.00
N LEU A 281 4.88 37.19 3.93
CA LEU A 281 4.56 36.08 3.04
C LEU A 281 3.79 36.61 1.84
N VAL A 282 4.40 36.65 0.66
CA VAL A 282 3.74 37.04 -0.60
C VAL A 282 3.21 35.79 -1.28
N VAL A 283 1.89 35.63 -1.34
CA VAL A 283 1.25 34.38 -1.78
C VAL A 283 0.23 34.60 -2.88
N GLY A 284 0.01 33.62 -3.76
CA GLY A 284 -1.03 33.69 -4.79
C GLY A 284 -0.49 33.61 -6.22
N ARG A 285 -1.29 34.03 -7.21
CA ARG A 285 -0.86 34.05 -8.61
C ARG A 285 0.13 35.18 -8.87
N TRP A 286 1.22 34.84 -9.57
CA TRP A 286 2.26 35.78 -9.98
C TRP A 286 1.73 36.83 -10.97
N ARG A 287 2.21 38.07 -10.84
CA ARG A 287 1.96 39.15 -11.79
C ARG A 287 3.28 39.69 -12.35
N PRO A 288 3.40 39.95 -13.66
CA PRO A 288 4.62 40.51 -14.25
C PRO A 288 5.10 41.80 -13.57
N SER A 289 4.18 42.65 -13.12
CA SER A 289 4.47 43.91 -12.40
C SER A 289 5.20 43.70 -11.06
N MET A 290 5.29 42.46 -10.56
CA MET A 290 6.02 42.12 -9.34
C MET A 290 7.52 41.88 -9.60
N ALA A 291 7.95 41.76 -10.86
CA ALA A 291 9.30 41.33 -11.21
C ALA A 291 10.39 42.27 -10.69
N GLU A 292 10.16 43.57 -10.75
CA GLU A 292 11.09 44.59 -10.24
C GLU A 292 11.27 44.49 -8.72
N ARG A 293 10.18 44.19 -8.00
CA ARG A 293 10.19 44.11 -6.53
C ARG A 293 10.76 42.80 -6.00
N TYR A 294 10.61 41.70 -6.74
CA TYR A 294 11.06 40.36 -6.34
C TYR A 294 11.87 39.68 -7.46
N PRO A 295 13.07 40.20 -7.78
CA PRO A 295 13.87 39.74 -8.93
C PRO A 295 14.31 38.27 -8.85
N ARG A 296 14.62 37.72 -7.67
CA ARG A 296 14.99 36.29 -7.53
C ARG A 296 13.81 35.39 -7.85
N THR A 297 12.63 35.75 -7.30
CA THR A 297 11.36 35.07 -7.60
C THR A 297 11.03 35.16 -9.09
N ALA A 298 11.19 36.35 -9.70
CA ALA A 298 10.94 36.56 -11.13
C ALA A 298 11.83 35.69 -12.02
N ALA A 299 13.11 35.51 -11.66
CA ALA A 299 14.02 34.63 -12.39
C ALA A 299 13.57 33.16 -12.36
N ALA A 300 13.12 32.67 -11.20
CA ALA A 300 12.56 31.33 -11.09
C ALA A 300 11.24 31.19 -11.86
N ILE A 301 10.37 32.21 -11.82
CA ILE A 301 9.12 32.22 -12.59
C ILE A 301 9.37 32.17 -14.09
N ARG A 302 10.36 32.89 -14.62
CA ARG A 302 10.71 32.80 -16.06
C ARG A 302 11.07 31.38 -16.47
N ARG A 303 11.79 30.63 -15.62
CA ARG A 303 12.08 29.20 -15.85
C ARG A 303 10.82 28.35 -15.84
N LEU A 304 9.89 28.61 -14.93
CA LEU A 304 8.60 27.91 -14.90
C LEU A 304 7.73 28.26 -16.12
N GLN A 305 7.75 29.50 -16.60
CA GLN A 305 7.05 29.92 -17.83
C GLN A 305 7.60 29.22 -19.08
N ALA A 306 8.90 28.92 -19.08
CA ALA A 306 9.58 28.21 -20.17
C ALA A 306 9.34 26.69 -20.18
N GLU A 307 8.68 26.11 -19.17
CA GLU A 307 8.32 24.69 -19.18
C GLU A 307 7.42 24.40 -20.39
N PRO A 308 7.75 23.45 -21.28
CA PRO A 308 7.01 23.24 -22.54
C PRO A 308 5.62 22.64 -22.32
N VAL A 309 5.46 21.85 -21.26
CA VAL A 309 4.21 21.12 -20.97
C VAL A 309 3.23 21.99 -20.18
N ALA A 310 2.02 22.17 -20.71
CA ALA A 310 1.04 23.10 -20.16
C ALA A 310 0.64 22.82 -18.70
N PHE A 311 0.41 21.55 -18.34
CA PHE A 311 0.04 21.22 -16.96
C PHE A 311 1.18 21.48 -15.95
N ARG A 312 2.43 21.40 -16.39
CA ARG A 312 3.61 21.76 -15.58
C ARG A 312 3.60 23.24 -15.24
N ARG A 313 3.23 24.10 -16.19
CA ARG A 313 3.02 25.54 -15.96
C ARG A 313 1.80 25.82 -15.07
N ARG A 314 0.70 25.08 -15.29
CA ARG A 314 -0.56 25.22 -14.53
C ARG A 314 -0.35 24.93 -13.05
N ASP A 315 0.17 23.76 -12.73
CA ASP A 315 0.28 23.26 -11.36
C ASP A 315 1.62 23.60 -10.71
N GLY A 316 2.63 23.98 -11.51
CA GLY A 316 3.94 24.35 -11.00
C GLY A 316 3.96 25.65 -10.22
N TYR A 317 4.95 25.78 -9.35
CA TYR A 317 5.06 26.89 -8.41
C TYR A 317 6.51 27.21 -8.04
N VAL A 318 6.68 28.38 -7.43
CA VAL A 318 7.94 28.89 -6.92
C VAL A 318 7.80 29.27 -5.45
N VAL A 319 8.73 28.80 -4.62
CA VAL A 319 8.94 29.30 -3.25
C VAL A 319 10.34 29.87 -3.14
N CYS A 320 10.47 31.16 -2.77
CA CYS A 320 11.74 31.85 -2.73
C CYS A 320 11.84 32.80 -1.54
N VAL A 321 12.97 32.78 -0.83
CA VAL A 321 13.33 33.82 0.14
C VAL A 321 13.96 34.99 -0.63
N GLU A 322 13.21 36.05 -0.86
CA GLU A 322 13.68 37.20 -1.63
C GLU A 322 14.70 38.03 -0.83
N ARG A 323 14.44 38.22 0.47
CA ARG A 323 15.32 38.91 1.41
C ARG A 323 15.42 38.06 2.67
N ALA A 324 16.63 37.84 3.17
CA ALA A 324 16.89 37.04 4.38
C ALA A 324 17.30 37.88 5.61
N GLY A 325 17.41 39.21 5.47
CA GLY A 325 17.79 40.13 6.54
C GLY A 325 16.68 40.39 7.57
N ALA A 326 16.74 41.53 8.28
CA ALA A 326 15.86 41.84 9.42
C ALA A 326 14.35 41.70 9.15
N ARG A 327 13.90 41.90 7.90
CA ARG A 327 12.52 41.66 7.45
C ARG A 327 12.50 40.64 6.32
N PRO A 328 12.49 39.34 6.62
CA PRO A 328 12.48 38.34 5.58
C PRO A 328 11.22 38.45 4.71
N ILE A 329 11.39 38.32 3.40
CA ILE A 329 10.27 38.25 2.45
C ILE A 329 10.32 36.89 1.79
N VAL A 330 9.25 36.12 1.94
CA VAL A 330 9.08 34.83 1.29
C VAL A 330 7.98 34.96 0.24
N CYS A 331 8.30 34.64 -1.01
CA CYS A 331 7.32 34.54 -2.08
C CYS A 331 6.95 33.07 -2.29
N ALA A 332 5.66 32.74 -2.26
CA ALA A 332 5.12 31.43 -2.59
C ALA A 332 4.01 31.61 -3.63
N VAL A 333 4.38 31.48 -4.91
CA VAL A 333 3.57 31.91 -6.04
C VAL A 333 3.49 30.86 -7.14
N GLY A 334 2.39 30.85 -7.87
CA GLY A 334 2.22 30.05 -9.08
C GLY A 334 1.83 30.91 -10.29
N LEU A 335 1.93 30.35 -11.50
CA LEU A 335 1.43 31.01 -12.71
C LEU A 335 -0.09 30.97 -12.83
N SER A 336 -0.71 29.97 -12.22
CA SER A 336 -2.16 29.78 -12.17
C SER A 336 -2.63 29.51 -10.75
N SER A 337 -3.94 29.38 -10.55
CA SER A 337 -4.52 29.16 -9.23
C SER A 337 -4.11 27.82 -8.59
N PRO A 338 -4.18 26.66 -9.29
CA PRO A 338 -3.61 25.41 -8.78
C PRO A 338 -2.17 25.53 -8.30
N GLY A 339 -1.27 26.10 -9.12
CA GLY A 339 0.12 26.33 -8.72
C GLY A 339 0.25 27.22 -7.48
N ALA A 340 -0.56 28.28 -7.38
CA ALA A 340 -0.57 29.14 -6.19
C ALA A 340 -1.04 28.39 -4.92
N VAL A 341 -2.07 27.53 -5.05
CA VAL A 341 -2.55 26.68 -3.96
C VAL A 341 -1.46 25.71 -3.50
N TYR A 342 -0.72 25.08 -4.41
CA TYR A 342 0.41 24.22 -4.06
C TYR A 342 1.58 24.98 -3.45
N ALA A 343 1.85 26.22 -3.89
CA ALA A 343 2.87 27.07 -3.26
C ALA A 343 2.51 27.38 -1.79
N ILE A 344 1.24 27.69 -1.52
CA ILE A 344 0.74 27.92 -0.16
C ILE A 344 0.78 26.61 0.65
N GLY A 345 0.40 25.49 0.04
CA GLY A 345 0.52 24.15 0.64
C GLY A 345 1.96 23.78 0.99
N HIS A 346 2.94 24.21 0.18
CA HIS A 346 4.36 24.06 0.49
C HIS A 346 4.71 24.83 1.77
N LEU A 347 4.28 26.09 1.90
CA LEU A 347 4.49 26.85 3.15
C LEU A 347 3.83 26.15 4.34
N HIS A 348 2.61 25.66 4.17
CA HIS A 348 1.87 24.93 5.21
C HIS A 348 2.64 23.69 5.71
N ALA A 349 3.20 22.89 4.79
CA ALA A 349 3.98 21.69 5.13
C ALA A 349 5.35 22.01 5.75
N ARG A 350 5.90 23.21 5.52
CA ARG A 350 7.21 23.66 6.02
C ARG A 350 7.14 24.52 7.26
N LEU A 351 5.93 24.82 7.73
CA LEU A 351 5.69 25.57 8.93
C LEU A 351 5.72 24.62 10.13
N MET A 352 6.73 24.81 10.96
CA MET A 352 7.10 23.89 12.03
C MET A 352 7.30 24.66 13.34
N ARG A 353 7.16 23.96 14.45
CA ARG A 353 7.62 24.40 15.75
C ARG A 353 9.07 23.99 15.90
N GLN A 354 9.92 24.91 16.33
CA GLN A 354 11.24 24.55 16.84
C GLN A 354 11.15 24.42 18.35
N GLY A 355 11.33 23.19 18.85
CA GLY A 355 11.43 22.92 20.27
C GLY A 355 12.50 23.82 20.91
N ALA A 356 12.14 24.45 22.01
CA ALA A 356 13.09 25.18 22.83
C ALA A 356 14.03 24.18 23.50
N SER A 357 15.20 23.93 22.92
CA SER A 357 16.29 23.30 23.68
C SER A 357 16.70 24.25 24.81
N GLY A 358 16.06 24.14 25.97
CA GLY A 358 16.40 24.86 27.20
C GLY A 358 15.62 26.15 27.53
N LYS A 359 14.53 26.50 26.82
CA LYS A 359 13.68 27.65 27.21
C LYS A 359 12.38 27.19 27.89
N ARG A 360 11.80 28.07 28.71
CA ARG A 360 10.61 27.76 29.52
C ARG A 360 9.44 27.29 28.63
N PRO A 361 8.61 26.34 29.10
CA PRO A 361 7.36 25.97 28.44
C PRO A 361 6.53 27.22 28.14
N GLY A 362 6.36 27.57 26.86
CA GLY A 362 5.71 28.81 26.42
C GLY A 362 6.53 29.65 25.42
N GLU A 363 7.84 29.44 25.30
CA GLU A 363 8.69 30.17 24.34
C GLU A 363 8.86 29.48 22.97
N ALA A 364 7.98 28.54 22.63
CA ALA A 364 8.03 27.87 21.34
C ALA A 364 7.90 28.89 20.20
N THR A 365 8.84 28.83 19.26
CA THR A 365 8.87 29.76 18.13
C THR A 365 8.48 29.00 16.87
N ALA A 366 7.47 29.52 16.14
CA ALA A 366 7.18 29.02 14.82
C ALA A 366 8.34 29.36 13.88
N ILE A 367 8.76 28.38 13.11
CA ILE A 367 9.78 28.52 12.09
C ILE A 367 9.23 28.03 10.75
N LEU A 368 9.75 28.60 9.69
CA LEU A 368 9.52 28.14 8.34
C LEU A 368 10.83 27.57 7.79
N VAL A 369 10.84 26.26 7.55
CA VAL A 369 12.03 25.53 7.09
C VAL A 369 12.04 25.48 5.56
N LEU A 370 12.82 26.37 4.95
CA LEU A 370 12.89 26.52 3.49
C LEU A 370 14.29 26.22 2.95
N ASN A 371 14.37 25.81 1.70
CA ASN A 371 15.65 25.74 0.99
C ASN A 371 16.26 27.14 0.85
N ARG A 372 17.59 27.23 0.94
CA ARG A 372 18.31 28.50 0.72
C ARG A 372 18.21 29.00 -0.72
N ARG A 373 18.05 28.07 -1.66
CA ARG A 373 17.84 28.33 -3.09
C ARG A 373 16.34 28.43 -3.39
N PRO A 374 15.94 29.21 -4.42
CA PRO A 374 14.56 29.20 -4.89
C PRO A 374 14.13 27.77 -5.24
N VAL A 375 13.01 27.34 -4.67
CA VAL A 375 12.34 26.10 -5.01
C VAL A 375 11.48 26.35 -6.23
N LEU A 376 11.75 25.65 -7.32
CA LEU A 376 10.87 25.58 -8.49
C LEU A 376 10.42 24.14 -8.59
N GLU A 377 9.12 23.91 -8.42
CA GLU A 377 8.53 22.59 -8.54
C GLU A 377 7.43 22.59 -9.59
N ALA A 378 7.34 21.50 -10.35
CA ALA A 378 6.27 21.26 -11.31
C ALA A 378 6.02 19.74 -11.41
N PRO A 379 4.75 19.30 -11.47
CA PRO A 379 4.44 17.88 -11.46
C PRO A 379 4.92 17.19 -12.74
N ARG A 380 5.17 15.89 -12.68
CA ARG A 380 5.54 15.09 -13.86
C ARG A 380 4.35 14.40 -14.52
N LEU A 381 3.26 14.22 -13.77
CA LEU A 381 1.99 13.69 -14.26
C LEU A 381 0.93 14.80 -14.24
N ASP A 382 0.09 14.86 -15.27
CA ASP A 382 -1.00 15.84 -15.35
C ASP A 382 -2.04 15.55 -14.26
N ARG A 383 -2.62 14.35 -14.27
CA ARG A 383 -3.61 13.92 -13.28
C ARG A 383 -2.96 13.03 -12.24
N ARG A 384 -3.06 13.47 -10.99
CA ARG A 384 -2.60 12.73 -9.81
C ARG A 384 -3.84 12.49 -8.99
N GLU A 385 -4.35 11.28 -9.10
CA GLU A 385 -5.69 10.94 -8.63
C GLU A 385 -5.66 9.96 -7.47
N LEU A 386 -6.55 10.19 -6.52
CA LEU A 386 -6.88 9.21 -5.50
C LEU A 386 -8.26 8.61 -5.77
N TYR A 387 -8.33 7.29 -5.88
CA TYR A 387 -9.57 6.55 -6.08
C TYR A 387 -10.07 5.97 -4.75
N LEU A 388 -11.20 6.45 -4.26
CA LEU A 388 -11.90 5.94 -3.09
C LEU A 388 -12.86 4.82 -3.48
N ASN A 389 -12.57 3.62 -3.00
CA ASN A 389 -13.45 2.46 -3.09
C ASN A 389 -14.38 2.47 -1.85
N ILE A 390 -15.69 2.72 -2.06
CA ILE A 390 -16.67 2.95 -1.00
C ILE A 390 -17.75 1.85 -1.01
N GLY A 391 -17.97 1.20 0.13
CA GLY A 391 -19.08 0.25 0.29
C GLY A 391 -18.72 -1.23 0.27
N TYR A 392 -17.48 -1.60 0.56
CA TYR A 392 -17.03 -2.99 0.58
C TYR A 392 -17.45 -3.78 1.85
N GLY A 393 -18.65 -3.52 2.38
CA GLY A 393 -19.16 -4.17 3.60
C GLY A 393 -18.36 -3.88 4.88
N LEU A 394 -17.35 -3.00 4.81
CA LEU A 394 -16.42 -2.78 5.91
C LEU A 394 -17.08 -2.07 7.10
N GLY A 395 -18.01 -1.14 6.85
CA GLY A 395 -18.86 -0.62 7.92
C GLY A 395 -18.09 0.13 9.01
N ARG A 396 -17.03 0.90 8.70
CA ARG A 396 -16.06 1.40 9.69
C ARG A 396 -16.13 2.92 9.90
N PRO A 397 -16.98 3.43 10.82
CA PRO A 397 -17.03 4.86 11.15
C PRO A 397 -15.65 5.48 11.38
N GLY A 398 -15.39 6.62 10.75
CA GLY A 398 -14.13 7.36 10.87
C GLY A 398 -12.96 6.82 10.02
N ILE A 399 -13.04 5.60 9.49
CA ILE A 399 -11.97 5.00 8.67
C ILE A 399 -12.38 4.85 7.21
N THR A 400 -13.59 4.35 6.97
CA THR A 400 -14.16 4.25 5.64
C THR A 400 -15.15 5.40 5.41
N SER A 401 -15.21 5.88 4.17
CA SER A 401 -15.79 7.21 3.87
C SER A 401 -17.32 7.24 3.83
N GLU A 402 -17.99 6.08 3.85
CA GLU A 402 -19.45 5.97 3.83
C GLU A 402 -20.13 6.57 5.08
N PHE A 403 -19.40 6.69 6.19
CA PHE A 403 -19.91 7.27 7.44
C PHE A 403 -19.44 8.71 7.70
N TRP A 404 -18.50 9.21 6.91
CA TRP A 404 -17.90 10.53 7.15
C TRP A 404 -18.93 11.65 7.13
N THR A 405 -18.79 12.57 8.07
CA THR A 405 -19.48 13.85 8.16
C THR A 405 -18.99 14.82 7.06
N ASP A 406 -19.74 15.91 6.86
CA ASP A 406 -19.34 16.99 5.93
C ASP A 406 -17.97 17.58 6.32
N GLU A 407 -17.64 17.62 7.62
CA GLU A 407 -16.35 18.14 8.11
C GLU A 407 -15.21 17.16 7.81
N GLU A 408 -15.39 15.86 8.03
CA GLU A 408 -14.39 14.84 7.72
C GLU A 408 -14.07 14.82 6.23
N TRP A 409 -15.08 14.93 5.36
CA TRP A 409 -14.87 15.10 3.91
C TRP A 409 -14.05 16.35 3.58
N ARG A 410 -14.38 17.51 4.15
CA ARG A 410 -13.61 18.75 3.93
C ARG A 410 -12.16 18.59 4.38
N ARG A 411 -11.95 18.00 5.56
CA ARG A 411 -10.62 17.74 6.12
C ARG A 411 -9.82 16.80 5.22
N TYR A 412 -10.44 15.75 4.71
CA TYR A 412 -9.79 14.80 3.82
C TYR A 412 -9.43 15.44 2.48
N ILE A 413 -10.35 16.18 1.85
CA ILE A 413 -10.09 16.93 0.61
C ILE A 413 -8.93 17.93 0.78
N ASP A 414 -8.88 18.64 1.92
CA ASP A 414 -7.77 19.54 2.22
C ASP A 414 -6.43 18.79 2.33
N ARG A 415 -6.44 17.57 2.91
CA ARG A 415 -5.25 16.70 2.97
C ARG A 415 -4.82 16.24 1.58
N LEU A 416 -5.75 15.90 0.67
CA LEU A 416 -5.41 15.54 -0.71
C LEU A 416 -4.70 16.67 -1.45
N VAL A 417 -5.16 17.92 -1.27
CA VAL A 417 -4.48 19.10 -1.84
C VAL A 417 -3.06 19.25 -1.28
N LEU A 418 -2.88 19.05 0.03
CA LEU A 418 -1.56 19.12 0.68
C LEU A 418 -0.65 17.96 0.26
N ALA A 419 -1.21 16.79 -0.01
CA ALA A 419 -0.55 15.64 -0.62
C ALA A 419 -0.32 15.81 -2.13
N ARG A 420 -0.70 16.96 -2.71
CA ARG A 420 -0.47 17.35 -4.12
C ARG A 420 -1.28 16.57 -5.15
N TYR A 421 -2.38 15.95 -4.74
CA TYR A 421 -3.40 15.49 -5.67
C TYR A 421 -4.11 16.69 -6.31
N ASN A 422 -4.55 16.53 -7.57
CA ASN A 422 -5.45 17.47 -8.23
C ASN A 422 -6.79 16.83 -8.60
N THR A 423 -6.93 15.54 -8.34
CA THR A 423 -8.11 14.78 -8.68
C THR A 423 -8.38 13.74 -7.60
N TRP A 424 -9.65 13.43 -7.37
CA TRP A 424 -10.03 12.17 -6.74
C TRP A 424 -11.24 11.59 -7.46
N SER A 425 -11.52 10.32 -7.22
CA SER A 425 -12.70 9.66 -7.75
C SER A 425 -13.26 8.71 -6.72
N PHE A 426 -14.48 8.24 -6.94
CA PHE A 426 -15.09 7.24 -6.09
C PHE A 426 -15.85 6.19 -6.90
N TYR A 427 -16.00 5.01 -6.30
CA TYR A 427 -16.84 3.93 -6.78
C TYR A 427 -17.74 3.50 -5.63
N LEU A 428 -19.04 3.32 -5.90
CA LEU A 428 -20.03 2.90 -4.92
C LEU A 428 -20.37 1.43 -5.14
N TRP A 429 -20.03 0.58 -4.18
CA TRP A 429 -20.24 -0.86 -4.28
C TRP A 429 -21.70 -1.22 -3.98
N ALA A 430 -22.34 -1.87 -4.95
CA ALA A 430 -23.76 -2.22 -4.92
C ALA A 430 -24.03 -3.65 -4.42
N ASP A 431 -22.99 -4.41 -4.09
CA ASP A 431 -23.04 -5.82 -3.71
C ASP A 431 -23.29 -6.01 -2.21
N SER A 432 -22.30 -5.71 -1.35
CA SER A 432 -22.25 -6.05 0.06
C SER A 432 -22.82 -4.94 0.94
N ALA A 433 -22.65 -3.68 0.54
CA ALA A 433 -23.25 -2.53 1.23
C ALA A 433 -24.52 -1.99 0.56
N LEU A 434 -24.91 -2.54 -0.61
CA LEU A 434 -26.11 -2.12 -1.35
C LEU A 434 -26.13 -0.60 -1.62
N ILE A 435 -24.99 0.04 -1.89
CA ILE A 435 -24.90 1.49 -2.02
C ILE A 435 -25.42 1.96 -3.36
N HIS A 436 -26.75 2.03 -3.48
CA HIS A 436 -27.42 2.60 -4.64
C HIS A 436 -28.74 3.27 -4.22
N PRO A 437 -29.14 4.42 -4.79
CA PRO A 437 -30.36 5.12 -4.38
C PRO A 437 -31.65 4.34 -4.62
N ILE A 438 -31.65 3.44 -5.60
CA ILE A 438 -32.80 2.59 -5.91
C ILE A 438 -32.90 1.38 -4.98
N ALA A 439 -31.80 1.02 -4.29
CA ALA A 439 -31.82 -0.10 -3.37
C ALA A 439 -32.75 0.21 -2.18
N GLN A 440 -33.64 -0.72 -1.85
CA GLN A 440 -34.55 -0.62 -0.71
C GLN A 440 -33.80 -0.85 0.59
N ALA A 441 -32.93 -1.86 0.62
CA ALA A 441 -32.03 -2.06 1.74
C ALA A 441 -31.09 -0.86 1.91
N ASN A 442 -30.88 -0.43 3.17
CA ASN A 442 -30.01 0.68 3.52
C ASN A 442 -30.35 2.03 2.84
N ARG A 443 -31.57 2.22 2.29
CA ARG A 443 -31.96 3.43 1.56
C ARG A 443 -31.61 4.75 2.27
N ALA A 444 -31.82 4.81 3.59
CA ALA A 444 -31.49 6.01 4.38
C ALA A 444 -29.98 6.31 4.43
N LEU A 445 -29.14 5.27 4.56
CA LEU A 445 -27.68 5.39 4.46
C LEU A 445 -27.29 5.84 3.05
N ASN A 446 -27.85 5.21 2.01
CA ASN A 446 -27.53 5.50 0.62
C ASN A 446 -27.84 6.97 0.27
N LEU A 447 -29.05 7.44 0.55
CA LEU A 447 -29.44 8.83 0.29
C LEU A 447 -28.55 9.83 1.05
N ARG A 448 -28.23 9.53 2.31
CA ARG A 448 -27.33 10.37 3.11
C ARG A 448 -25.92 10.41 2.53
N LEU A 449 -25.35 9.27 2.15
CA LEU A 449 -24.02 9.20 1.55
C LEU A 449 -23.99 9.95 0.21
N HIS A 450 -24.98 9.73 -0.64
CA HIS A 450 -25.10 10.40 -1.94
C HIS A 450 -25.16 11.92 -1.81
N GLU A 451 -25.94 12.44 -0.85
CA GLU A 451 -26.01 13.88 -0.59
C GLU A 451 -24.69 14.42 -0.03
N ARG A 452 -24.03 13.67 0.88
CA ARG A 452 -22.71 14.04 1.39
C ARG A 452 -21.65 14.08 0.30
N LEU A 453 -21.66 13.11 -0.63
CA LEU A 453 -20.76 13.09 -1.78
C LEU A 453 -20.98 14.29 -2.70
N ARG A 454 -22.22 14.73 -2.93
CA ARG A 454 -22.48 15.97 -3.69
C ARG A 454 -21.87 17.20 -3.01
N LYS A 455 -21.97 17.31 -1.70
CA LYS A 455 -21.30 18.37 -0.93
C LYS A 455 -19.78 18.26 -0.99
N ALA A 456 -19.24 17.05 -0.95
CA ALA A 456 -17.80 16.78 -1.09
C ALA A 456 -17.30 17.16 -2.49
N ILE A 457 -18.05 16.87 -3.55
CA ILE A 457 -17.78 17.29 -4.94
C ILE A 457 -17.74 18.83 -5.01
N ALA A 458 -18.78 19.50 -4.51
CA ALA A 458 -18.83 20.96 -4.52
C ALA A 458 -17.66 21.60 -3.76
N TYR A 459 -17.28 21.07 -2.59
CA TYR A 459 -16.10 21.54 -1.86
C TYR A 459 -14.80 21.26 -2.61
N SER A 460 -14.69 20.13 -3.29
CA SER A 460 -13.52 19.77 -4.12
C SER A 460 -13.30 20.79 -5.24
N HIS A 461 -14.36 21.19 -5.94
CA HIS A 461 -14.25 22.25 -6.98
C HIS A 461 -13.82 23.59 -6.40
N ARG A 462 -14.37 23.97 -5.24
CA ARG A 462 -13.96 25.20 -4.52
C ARG A 462 -12.48 25.15 -4.11
N ARG A 463 -11.93 23.97 -3.88
CA ARG A 463 -10.50 23.71 -3.62
C ARG A 463 -9.65 23.56 -4.88
N GLY A 464 -10.26 23.57 -6.07
CA GLY A 464 -9.58 23.42 -7.36
C GLY A 464 -9.23 21.97 -7.71
N LEU A 465 -9.87 20.98 -7.08
CA LEU A 465 -9.75 19.58 -7.44
C LEU A 465 -10.80 19.19 -8.49
N ARG A 466 -10.46 18.20 -9.31
CA ARG A 466 -11.41 17.48 -10.16
C ARG A 466 -11.96 16.27 -9.41
N VAL A 467 -13.20 15.88 -9.71
CA VAL A 467 -13.84 14.69 -9.14
C VAL A 467 -14.35 13.76 -10.23
N GLY A 468 -14.14 12.46 -10.09
CA GLY A 468 -14.70 11.45 -10.98
C GLY A 468 -15.62 10.46 -10.29
N MET A 469 -16.59 9.95 -11.04
CA MET A 469 -17.39 8.79 -10.63
C MET A 469 -16.97 7.58 -11.44
N GLN A 470 -16.68 6.47 -10.78
CA GLN A 470 -16.36 5.20 -11.40
C GLN A 470 -17.50 4.20 -11.18
N PHE A 471 -17.78 3.34 -12.15
CA PHE A 471 -18.88 2.37 -12.09
C PHE A 471 -18.65 1.18 -13.01
N SER A 472 -19.25 0.03 -12.69
CA SER A 472 -19.30 -1.15 -13.54
C SER A 472 -20.74 -1.41 -13.98
N PRO A 473 -21.08 -1.22 -15.27
CA PRO A 473 -22.45 -1.31 -15.72
C PRO A 473 -23.16 -2.61 -15.40
N SER A 474 -22.42 -3.72 -15.36
CA SER A 474 -22.95 -5.06 -15.11
C SER A 474 -23.25 -5.31 -13.62
N MET A 475 -22.87 -4.41 -12.72
CA MET A 475 -23.06 -4.57 -11.28
C MET A 475 -24.34 -3.86 -10.83
N LEU A 476 -25.38 -4.65 -10.53
CA LEU A 476 -26.65 -4.16 -10.01
C LEU A 476 -26.73 -4.32 -8.48
N PRO A 477 -27.63 -3.58 -7.80
CA PRO A 477 -27.97 -3.85 -6.42
C PRO A 477 -28.33 -5.33 -6.21
N VAL A 478 -27.77 -5.96 -5.16
CA VAL A 478 -27.93 -7.41 -4.95
C VAL A 478 -29.39 -7.85 -4.80
N GLU A 479 -30.29 -6.99 -4.32
CA GLU A 479 -31.74 -7.25 -4.26
C GLU A 479 -32.36 -7.46 -5.66
N ILE A 480 -32.09 -6.55 -6.61
CA ILE A 480 -32.55 -6.66 -8.01
C ILE A 480 -31.95 -7.92 -8.66
N TRP A 481 -30.68 -8.19 -8.39
CA TRP A 481 -29.99 -9.38 -8.89
C TRP A 481 -30.53 -10.69 -8.31
N ASN A 482 -30.96 -10.67 -7.04
CA ASN A 482 -31.55 -11.82 -6.36
C ASN A 482 -32.90 -12.20 -6.97
N GLU A 483 -33.73 -11.21 -7.29
CA GLU A 483 -35.04 -11.38 -7.91
C GLU A 483 -34.98 -11.91 -9.36
N LYS A 484 -33.82 -11.82 -10.02
CA LYS A 484 -33.67 -12.15 -11.44
C LYS A 484 -32.54 -13.17 -11.71
N PRO A 485 -32.70 -14.45 -11.32
CA PRO A 485 -31.67 -15.47 -11.54
C PRO A 485 -31.33 -15.73 -13.01
N ALA A 486 -32.28 -15.51 -13.93
CA ALA A 486 -32.11 -15.76 -15.36
C ALA A 486 -31.06 -14.85 -16.04
N ILE A 487 -30.81 -13.67 -15.48
CA ILE A 487 -29.90 -12.67 -16.08
C ILE A 487 -28.52 -12.66 -15.42
N ARG A 488 -28.25 -13.54 -14.46
CA ARG A 488 -26.98 -13.55 -13.72
C ARG A 488 -25.80 -13.88 -14.62
N ALA A 489 -24.69 -13.18 -14.43
CA ALA A 489 -23.46 -13.48 -15.14
C ALA A 489 -22.90 -14.85 -14.74
N LYS A 490 -22.26 -15.54 -15.69
CA LYS A 490 -21.42 -16.71 -15.43
C LYS A 490 -19.99 -16.23 -15.26
N LEU A 491 -19.59 -16.00 -14.02
CA LEU A 491 -18.27 -15.48 -13.66
C LEU A 491 -17.30 -16.64 -13.39
N GLU A 492 -16.00 -16.37 -13.50
CA GLU A 492 -14.95 -17.34 -13.13
C GLU A 492 -14.81 -17.52 -11.61
N TYR A 493 -15.24 -16.51 -10.85
CA TYR A 493 -15.35 -16.54 -9.40
C TYR A 493 -16.72 -15.98 -9.03
N HIS A 494 -17.34 -16.53 -8.00
CA HIS A 494 -18.69 -16.10 -7.62
C HIS A 494 -18.66 -14.68 -7.06
N TYR A 495 -19.37 -13.75 -7.72
CA TYR A 495 -19.54 -12.39 -7.25
C TYR A 495 -21.02 -11.95 -7.34
N PRO A 496 -21.68 -11.64 -6.22
CA PRO A 496 -23.09 -11.25 -6.21
C PRO A 496 -23.31 -9.88 -6.87
N GLY A 497 -24.49 -9.68 -7.46
CA GLY A 497 -24.86 -8.41 -8.11
C GLY A 497 -24.53 -8.31 -9.60
N THR A 498 -23.76 -9.25 -10.17
CA THR A 498 -23.32 -9.15 -11.57
C THR A 498 -24.28 -9.78 -12.57
N VAL A 499 -24.69 -9.03 -13.59
CA VAL A 499 -25.59 -9.47 -14.67
C VAL A 499 -24.88 -9.69 -15.99
N CYS A 500 -25.43 -10.58 -16.81
CA CYS A 500 -24.91 -10.96 -18.11
C CYS A 500 -25.23 -9.86 -19.14
N PRO A 501 -24.23 -9.18 -19.74
CA PRO A 501 -24.47 -8.08 -20.67
C PRO A 501 -25.04 -8.53 -22.02
N SER A 502 -25.06 -9.83 -22.34
CA SER A 502 -25.69 -10.31 -23.58
C SER A 502 -27.21 -10.39 -23.49
N GLN A 503 -27.79 -10.38 -22.28
CA GLN A 503 -29.23 -10.50 -22.08
C GLN A 503 -29.91 -9.13 -22.26
N PRO A 504 -30.97 -9.00 -23.08
CA PRO A 504 -31.66 -7.73 -23.28
C PRO A 504 -32.22 -7.11 -22.00
N GLU A 505 -32.77 -7.94 -21.10
CA GLU A 505 -33.28 -7.49 -19.81
C GLU A 505 -32.17 -6.92 -18.92
N SER A 506 -30.99 -7.57 -18.87
CA SER A 506 -29.82 -7.01 -18.19
C SER A 506 -29.51 -5.62 -18.73
N LYS A 507 -29.39 -5.45 -20.05
CA LYS A 507 -29.04 -4.15 -20.65
C LYS A 507 -30.03 -3.06 -20.28
N ALA A 508 -31.31 -3.37 -20.21
CA ALA A 508 -32.34 -2.42 -19.79
C ALA A 508 -32.12 -1.98 -18.33
N LEU A 509 -31.91 -2.93 -17.42
CA LEU A 509 -31.64 -2.64 -16.01
C LEU A 509 -30.33 -1.88 -15.82
N MET A 510 -29.24 -2.29 -16.48
CA MET A 510 -27.95 -1.60 -16.42
C MET A 510 -28.11 -0.11 -16.79
N ARG A 511 -28.88 0.21 -17.84
CA ARG A 511 -29.16 1.59 -18.27
C ARG A 511 -30.02 2.35 -17.28
N GLU A 512 -31.02 1.71 -16.69
CA GLU A 512 -31.90 2.33 -15.71
C GLU A 512 -31.14 2.68 -14.43
N VAL A 513 -30.48 1.69 -13.83
CA VAL A 513 -29.74 1.78 -12.57
C VAL A 513 -28.64 2.82 -12.67
N HIS A 514 -27.65 2.61 -13.55
CA HIS A 514 -26.53 3.54 -13.64
C HIS A 514 -26.90 4.83 -14.35
N GLY A 515 -27.92 4.85 -15.21
CA GLY A 515 -28.43 6.11 -15.75
C GLY A 515 -28.95 7.03 -14.66
N ALA A 516 -29.64 6.50 -13.64
CA ALA A 516 -30.05 7.28 -12.48
C ALA A 516 -28.86 7.80 -11.68
N GLU A 517 -27.85 6.95 -11.45
CA GLU A 517 -26.64 7.30 -10.71
C GLU A 517 -25.80 8.38 -11.41
N LEU A 518 -25.57 8.24 -12.72
CA LEU A 518 -24.86 9.22 -13.55
C LEU A 518 -25.56 10.59 -13.53
N ARG A 519 -26.90 10.62 -13.56
CA ARG A 519 -27.69 11.86 -13.43
C ARG A 519 -27.58 12.46 -12.02
N TRP A 520 -27.53 11.63 -10.98
CA TRP A 520 -27.39 12.08 -9.60
C TRP A 520 -26.05 12.81 -9.41
N PHE A 521 -24.97 12.23 -9.92
CA PHE A 521 -23.62 12.79 -9.86
C PHE A 521 -23.25 13.59 -11.11
N LYS A 522 -24.19 14.31 -11.72
CA LYS A 522 -23.93 15.14 -12.91
C LYS A 522 -22.84 16.20 -12.74
N ASP A 523 -22.55 16.60 -11.50
CA ASP A 523 -21.56 17.63 -11.22
C ASP A 523 -20.11 17.11 -11.27
N VAL A 524 -19.84 15.81 -11.50
CA VAL A 524 -18.48 15.30 -11.63
C VAL A 524 -17.77 15.77 -12.92
N ASP A 525 -16.44 15.81 -12.90
CA ASP A 525 -15.59 16.22 -14.02
C ASP A 525 -15.32 15.09 -15.02
N PHE A 526 -15.51 13.83 -14.62
CA PHE A 526 -15.39 12.67 -15.49
C PHE A 526 -16.15 11.45 -14.95
N TYR A 527 -16.48 10.54 -15.86
CA TYR A 527 -17.04 9.23 -15.56
C TYR A 527 -16.07 8.14 -16.02
N SER A 528 -15.87 7.10 -15.22
CA SER A 528 -15.00 5.97 -15.56
C SER A 528 -15.77 4.66 -15.57
N ILE A 529 -15.83 4.00 -16.72
CA ILE A 529 -16.43 2.67 -16.87
C ILE A 529 -15.41 1.58 -16.56
N TRP A 530 -15.82 0.58 -15.78
CA TRP A 530 -15.13 -0.67 -15.52
C TRP A 530 -15.93 -1.84 -16.10
N PHE A 531 -15.23 -2.92 -16.48
CA PHE A 531 -15.89 -4.10 -17.09
C PHE A 531 -15.73 -5.35 -16.25
N TYR A 532 -14.51 -5.60 -15.76
CA TYR A 532 -14.12 -6.86 -15.14
C TYR A 532 -13.84 -6.76 -13.64
N ASP A 533 -14.12 -5.61 -13.03
CA ASP A 533 -14.20 -5.43 -11.58
C ASP A 533 -15.69 -5.23 -11.26
N VAL A 534 -16.48 -6.29 -11.15
CA VAL A 534 -16.22 -7.47 -10.29
C VAL A 534 -16.14 -8.80 -11.03
N GLY A 535 -16.04 -8.76 -12.35
CA GLY A 535 -15.90 -9.93 -13.22
C GLY A 535 -16.72 -9.82 -14.50
N GLY A 536 -16.22 -10.44 -15.56
CA GLY A 536 -16.92 -10.53 -16.86
C GLY A 536 -17.80 -11.78 -16.94
N CYS A 537 -18.89 -11.71 -17.69
CA CYS A 537 -19.68 -12.90 -17.99
C CYS A 537 -18.99 -13.74 -19.08
N PHE A 538 -18.88 -15.05 -18.83
CA PHE A 538 -18.31 -16.06 -19.72
C PHE A 538 -19.28 -17.21 -19.98
N CYS A 539 -20.59 -16.92 -20.05
CA CYS A 539 -21.55 -17.89 -20.57
C CYS A 539 -21.22 -18.26 -22.02
N GLU A 540 -21.86 -19.30 -22.55
CA GLU A 540 -21.59 -19.81 -23.91
C GLU A 540 -21.66 -18.73 -24.99
N THR A 541 -22.59 -17.78 -24.84
CA THR A 541 -22.69 -16.62 -25.73
C THR A 541 -21.55 -15.63 -25.51
N CYS A 542 -21.29 -15.24 -24.27
CA CYS A 542 -20.34 -14.18 -23.97
C CYS A 542 -18.90 -14.61 -24.18
N ARG A 543 -18.51 -15.87 -23.93
CA ARG A 543 -17.11 -16.31 -24.03
C ARG A 543 -16.52 -16.25 -25.45
N VAL A 544 -17.35 -16.08 -26.48
CA VAL A 544 -16.91 -15.90 -27.87
C VAL A 544 -16.19 -14.55 -28.00
N PRO A 545 -14.97 -14.48 -28.57
CA PRO A 545 -14.17 -13.25 -28.62
C PRO A 545 -14.90 -12.07 -29.27
N GLU A 546 -15.61 -12.31 -30.38
CA GLU A 546 -16.39 -11.31 -31.09
C GLU A 546 -17.54 -10.77 -30.25
N ASN A 547 -18.17 -11.63 -29.43
CA ASN A 547 -19.26 -11.24 -28.53
C ASN A 547 -18.73 -10.48 -27.31
N GLN A 548 -17.56 -10.85 -26.76
CA GLN A 548 -16.87 -10.05 -25.73
C GLN A 548 -16.61 -8.64 -26.26
N LEU A 549 -15.92 -8.54 -27.41
CA LEU A 549 -15.57 -7.25 -28.01
C LEU A 549 -16.82 -6.41 -28.28
N SER A 550 -17.84 -6.99 -28.92
CA SER A 550 -19.10 -6.31 -29.23
C SER A 550 -19.80 -5.81 -27.96
N SER A 551 -19.84 -6.64 -26.91
CA SER A 551 -20.41 -6.28 -25.61
C SER A 551 -19.67 -5.12 -24.93
N LEU A 552 -18.33 -5.15 -24.91
CA LEU A 552 -17.52 -4.06 -24.34
C LEU A 552 -17.75 -2.75 -25.09
N LEU A 553 -17.78 -2.80 -26.43
CA LEU A 553 -18.04 -1.62 -27.27
C LEU A 553 -19.45 -1.07 -27.05
N ASP A 554 -20.47 -1.94 -26.98
CA ASP A 554 -21.86 -1.53 -26.71
C ASP A 554 -22.00 -0.82 -25.36
N GLN A 555 -21.36 -1.36 -24.32
CA GLN A 555 -21.34 -0.74 -22.98
C GLN A 555 -20.65 0.63 -23.02
N VAL A 556 -19.46 0.75 -23.63
CA VAL A 556 -18.78 2.04 -23.77
C VAL A 556 -19.68 3.06 -24.46
N ARG A 557 -20.25 2.71 -25.61
CA ARG A 557 -21.07 3.62 -26.41
C ARG A 557 -22.33 4.06 -25.66
N THR A 558 -23.06 3.08 -25.10
CA THR A 558 -24.28 3.32 -24.33
C THR A 558 -24.04 4.27 -23.16
N PHE A 559 -23.06 3.98 -22.31
CA PHE A 559 -22.85 4.77 -21.10
C PHE A 559 -22.07 6.08 -21.36
N ALA A 560 -21.30 6.16 -22.44
CA ALA A 560 -20.76 7.44 -22.91
C ALA A 560 -21.87 8.39 -23.40
N ASP A 561 -22.92 7.88 -24.06
CA ASP A 561 -24.07 8.69 -24.45
C ASP A 561 -24.90 9.12 -23.23
N ILE A 562 -25.16 8.24 -22.27
CA ILE A 562 -25.89 8.56 -21.03
C ILE A 562 -25.13 9.59 -20.19
N SER A 563 -23.82 9.39 -19.99
CA SER A 563 -22.98 10.33 -19.23
C SER A 563 -22.87 11.69 -19.91
N HIS A 564 -22.75 11.73 -21.25
CA HIS A 564 -22.74 12.99 -22.00
C HIS A 564 -24.07 13.74 -21.89
N ALA A 565 -25.20 13.02 -21.88
CA ALA A 565 -26.51 13.62 -21.63
C ALA A 565 -26.64 14.17 -20.19
N ALA A 566 -26.05 13.50 -19.20
CA ALA A 566 -26.04 13.97 -17.81
C ALA A 566 -25.12 15.19 -17.62
N ASN A 567 -23.92 15.16 -18.19
CA ASN A 567 -22.96 16.25 -18.18
C ASN A 567 -22.09 16.27 -19.45
N PRO A 568 -22.37 17.18 -20.41
CA PRO A 568 -21.63 17.24 -21.67
C PRO A 568 -20.19 17.77 -21.53
N ARG A 569 -19.83 18.32 -20.36
CA ARG A 569 -18.47 18.81 -20.06
C ARG A 569 -17.59 17.72 -19.43
N ALA A 570 -18.18 16.64 -18.93
CA ALA A 570 -17.42 15.56 -18.30
C ALA A 570 -16.56 14.82 -19.34
N THR A 571 -15.35 14.44 -18.94
CA THR A 571 -14.54 13.50 -19.73
C THR A 571 -15.05 12.07 -19.53
N TYR A 572 -14.94 11.22 -20.54
CA TYR A 572 -15.20 9.80 -20.37
C TYR A 572 -13.89 9.01 -20.28
N GLN A 573 -13.76 8.20 -19.24
CA GLN A 573 -12.62 7.33 -19.00
C GLN A 573 -13.06 5.87 -19.20
N VAL A 574 -12.24 5.09 -19.90
CA VAL A 574 -12.47 3.64 -20.09
C VAL A 574 -11.37 2.87 -19.37
N MET A 575 -11.75 1.99 -18.42
CA MET A 575 -10.82 1.10 -17.74
C MET A 575 -10.66 -0.20 -18.53
N ALA A 576 -9.50 -0.41 -19.13
CA ALA A 576 -9.15 -1.63 -19.84
C ALA A 576 -8.65 -2.74 -18.91
N TRP A 577 -8.36 -2.44 -17.65
CA TRP A 577 -8.04 -3.45 -16.65
C TRP A 577 -9.27 -4.36 -16.40
N ALA A 578 -9.20 -5.68 -16.47
CA ALA A 578 -8.05 -6.54 -16.79
C ALA A 578 -8.29 -7.36 -18.08
N ILE A 579 -8.64 -6.74 -19.21
CA ILE A 579 -8.90 -7.42 -20.50
C ILE A 579 -7.81 -8.43 -20.84
N TRP A 580 -6.54 -8.03 -20.67
CA TRP A 580 -5.36 -8.87 -20.95
C TRP A 580 -5.33 -10.19 -20.15
N ARG A 581 -5.93 -10.22 -18.94
CA ARG A 581 -5.99 -11.42 -18.10
C ARG A 581 -6.92 -12.45 -18.71
N TYR A 582 -8.07 -12.01 -19.19
CA TYR A 582 -9.08 -12.88 -19.79
C TYR A 582 -8.71 -13.32 -21.21
N GLU A 583 -8.04 -12.45 -21.98
CA GLU A 583 -7.41 -12.83 -23.25
C GLU A 583 -6.46 -14.01 -23.08
N LYS A 584 -5.53 -13.91 -22.10
CA LYS A 584 -4.60 -14.99 -21.77
C LYS A 584 -5.35 -16.25 -21.33
N ARG A 585 -6.29 -16.11 -20.40
CA ARG A 585 -7.00 -17.25 -19.80
C ARG A 585 -7.88 -18.01 -20.80
N HIS A 586 -8.48 -17.33 -21.76
CA HIS A 586 -9.40 -17.94 -22.73
C HIS A 586 -8.81 -18.09 -24.14
N GLY A 587 -7.54 -17.73 -24.34
CA GLY A 587 -6.83 -17.93 -25.61
C GLY A 587 -7.35 -17.08 -26.77
N TYR A 588 -7.70 -15.81 -26.52
CA TYR A 588 -8.12 -14.87 -27.57
C TYR A 588 -7.45 -13.50 -27.44
N SER A 589 -7.60 -12.63 -28.44
CA SER A 589 -7.09 -11.25 -28.43
C SER A 589 -8.12 -10.30 -29.05
N ILE A 590 -8.58 -9.32 -28.27
CA ILE A 590 -9.57 -8.30 -28.65
C ILE A 590 -9.10 -6.86 -28.36
N ARG A 591 -8.10 -6.67 -27.49
CA ARG A 591 -7.70 -5.38 -26.92
C ARG A 591 -7.24 -4.35 -27.94
N GLU A 592 -6.51 -4.77 -28.97
CA GLU A 592 -6.04 -3.84 -30.01
C GLU A 592 -7.23 -3.26 -30.78
N ARG A 593 -8.13 -4.14 -31.21
CA ARG A 593 -9.35 -3.75 -31.91
C ARG A 593 -10.27 -2.92 -31.00
N PHE A 594 -10.39 -3.28 -29.73
CA PHE A 594 -11.14 -2.52 -28.73
C PHE A 594 -10.62 -1.08 -28.58
N VAL A 595 -9.32 -0.90 -28.36
CA VAL A 595 -8.71 0.44 -28.19
C VAL A 595 -8.94 1.29 -29.45
N ARG A 596 -8.69 0.72 -30.63
CA ARG A 596 -8.89 1.42 -31.92
C ARG A 596 -10.34 1.84 -32.12
N GLU A 597 -11.29 0.92 -31.98
CA GLU A 597 -12.71 1.20 -32.22
C GLU A 597 -13.30 2.18 -31.20
N VAL A 598 -12.87 2.14 -29.93
CA VAL A 598 -13.29 3.12 -28.93
C VAL A 598 -12.71 4.50 -29.29
N ALA A 599 -11.41 4.59 -29.59
CA ALA A 599 -10.78 5.86 -29.95
C ALA A 599 -11.43 6.49 -31.19
N ASP A 600 -11.69 5.70 -32.23
CA ASP A 600 -12.32 6.18 -33.47
C ASP A 600 -13.76 6.66 -33.22
N TRP A 601 -14.54 5.97 -32.39
CA TRP A 601 -15.90 6.37 -32.04
C TRP A 601 -15.95 7.72 -31.30
N PHE A 602 -15.04 7.93 -30.34
CA PHE A 602 -14.94 9.21 -29.60
C PHE A 602 -14.43 10.34 -30.50
N ARG A 603 -13.44 10.06 -31.37
CA ARG A 603 -12.91 11.03 -32.34
C ARG A 603 -14.00 11.50 -33.31
N ALA A 604 -14.79 10.57 -33.86
CA ALA A 604 -15.90 10.88 -34.75
C ALA A 604 -16.96 11.79 -34.09
N ARG A 605 -17.14 11.67 -32.77
CA ARG A 605 -18.08 12.49 -31.97
C ARG A 605 -17.46 13.74 -31.38
N LYS A 606 -16.15 13.98 -31.57
CA LYS A 606 -15.38 15.08 -30.96
C LYS A 606 -15.55 15.13 -29.43
N ARG A 607 -15.64 13.96 -28.79
CA ARG A 607 -15.78 13.86 -27.32
C ARG A 607 -14.44 13.53 -26.68
N PRO A 608 -14.12 14.08 -25.49
CA PRO A 608 -12.90 13.77 -24.78
C PRO A 608 -12.92 12.33 -24.25
N LEU A 609 -11.84 11.60 -24.49
CA LEU A 609 -11.60 10.23 -24.04
C LEU A 609 -10.29 10.17 -23.27
N GLU A 610 -10.27 9.38 -22.21
CA GLU A 610 -9.05 8.88 -21.56
C GLU A 610 -9.17 7.36 -21.43
N MET A 611 -8.07 6.63 -21.55
CA MET A 611 -8.05 5.19 -21.32
C MET A 611 -7.07 4.85 -20.21
N ALA A 612 -7.48 3.93 -19.36
CA ALA A 612 -6.70 3.51 -18.21
C ALA A 612 -6.47 2.00 -18.18
N ASP A 613 -5.34 1.58 -17.63
CA ASP A 613 -4.98 0.17 -17.44
C ASP A 613 -4.07 -0.01 -16.23
N GLY A 614 -3.93 -1.23 -15.75
CA GLY A 614 -2.99 -1.61 -14.69
C GLY A 614 -1.54 -1.52 -15.14
N ILE A 615 -0.67 -0.91 -14.33
CA ILE A 615 0.78 -0.93 -14.59
C ILE A 615 1.40 -2.29 -14.27
N TYR A 616 0.76 -3.05 -13.38
CA TYR A 616 1.10 -4.42 -13.07
C TYR A 616 0.16 -5.36 -13.81
N VAL A 617 0.75 -6.33 -14.49
CA VAL A 617 0.04 -7.34 -15.27
C VAL A 617 0.68 -8.70 -15.01
N ASP A 618 -0.08 -9.78 -15.20
CA ASP A 618 0.42 -11.14 -15.01
C ASP A 618 1.72 -11.36 -15.83
N PRO A 619 2.65 -12.20 -15.36
CA PRO A 619 3.79 -12.60 -16.16
C PRO A 619 3.36 -12.97 -17.59
N GLU A 620 4.13 -12.51 -18.59
CA GLU A 620 3.88 -12.70 -20.04
C GLU A 620 2.79 -11.81 -20.65
N THR A 621 2.05 -11.05 -19.86
CA THR A 621 1.11 -10.06 -20.39
C THR A 621 1.76 -8.68 -20.47
N LYS A 622 1.20 -7.80 -21.31
CA LYS A 622 1.68 -6.41 -21.48
C LYS A 622 0.52 -5.46 -21.20
N PRO A 623 0.73 -4.37 -20.43
CA PRO A 623 -0.26 -3.30 -20.33
C PRO A 623 -0.60 -2.73 -21.70
N LEU A 624 -1.78 -2.14 -21.84
CA LEU A 624 -2.29 -1.56 -23.08
C LEU A 624 -1.73 -0.17 -23.40
N PHE A 625 -0.78 0.36 -22.62
CA PHE A 625 -0.32 1.75 -22.77
C PHE A 625 0.21 2.06 -24.17
N ASP A 626 1.00 1.17 -24.78
CA ASP A 626 1.51 1.36 -26.15
C ASP A 626 0.36 1.52 -27.16
N LEU A 627 -0.68 0.69 -27.04
CA LEU A 627 -1.86 0.74 -27.92
C LEU A 627 -2.67 2.02 -27.70
N ILE A 628 -2.83 2.45 -26.44
CA ILE A 628 -3.55 3.68 -26.08
C ILE A 628 -2.82 4.91 -26.65
N VAL A 629 -1.49 4.94 -26.52
CA VAL A 629 -0.64 6.02 -27.07
C VAL A 629 -0.68 6.02 -28.60
N GLN A 630 -0.58 4.86 -29.25
CA GLN A 630 -0.70 4.74 -30.72
C GLN A 630 -2.06 5.23 -31.24
N ALA A 631 -3.13 5.04 -30.45
CA ALA A 631 -4.47 5.55 -30.78
C ALA A 631 -4.63 7.07 -30.54
N ASN A 632 -3.56 7.76 -30.10
CA ASN A 632 -3.54 9.17 -29.70
C ASN A 632 -4.58 9.50 -28.62
N VAL A 633 -4.71 8.60 -27.65
CA VAL A 633 -5.59 8.76 -26.47
C VAL A 633 -4.71 9.00 -25.24
N PRO A 634 -5.06 9.96 -24.35
CA PRO A 634 -4.39 10.09 -23.07
C PRO A 634 -4.43 8.78 -22.27
N ALA A 635 -3.25 8.28 -21.92
CA ALA A 635 -3.07 7.08 -21.12
C ALA A 635 -2.99 7.39 -19.62
N LYS A 636 -3.71 6.61 -18.80
CA LYS A 636 -3.76 6.74 -17.35
C LYS A 636 -3.44 5.41 -16.65
N ALA A 637 -2.50 5.41 -15.72
CA ALA A 637 -2.09 4.20 -15.02
C ALA A 637 -2.89 3.96 -13.74
N PHE A 638 -3.36 2.73 -13.55
CA PHE A 638 -3.91 2.24 -12.29
C PHE A 638 -2.78 1.65 -11.44
N LEU A 639 -2.56 2.21 -10.24
CA LEU A 639 -1.64 1.70 -9.24
C LEU A 639 -2.40 0.89 -8.19
N TYR A 640 -2.06 -0.39 -8.09
CA TYR A 640 -2.68 -1.37 -7.21
C TYR A 640 -1.68 -1.81 -6.12
N GLN A 641 -1.77 -1.17 -4.96
CA GLN A 641 -0.80 -1.30 -3.87
C GLN A 641 -1.04 -2.53 -2.99
N THR A 642 -2.30 -2.84 -2.68
CA THR A 642 -2.69 -3.96 -1.82
C THR A 642 -3.85 -4.68 -2.45
N ASN A 643 -4.10 -5.92 -2.05
CA ASN A 643 -5.37 -6.56 -2.39
C ASN A 643 -6.54 -5.68 -1.89
N ILE A 644 -7.51 -5.37 -2.76
CA ILE A 644 -8.76 -4.66 -2.42
C ILE A 644 -9.62 -5.42 -1.41
N GLU A 645 -9.40 -6.71 -1.24
CA GLU A 645 -10.22 -7.54 -0.34
C GLU A 645 -9.64 -7.61 1.07
N THR A 646 -8.36 -7.32 1.26
CA THR A 646 -7.70 -7.42 2.57
C THR A 646 -7.52 -6.04 3.17
N GLY A 647 -8.58 -5.56 3.81
CA GLY A 647 -8.61 -4.23 4.37
C GLY A 647 -7.61 -4.03 5.50
N GLN A 648 -6.51 -3.30 5.25
CA GLN A 648 -5.45 -3.05 6.23
C GLN A 648 -5.68 -1.70 6.93
N PRO A 649 -5.98 -1.70 8.24
CA PRO A 649 -6.31 -0.47 8.96
C PRO A 649 -5.10 0.42 9.24
N PHE A 650 -3.87 -0.11 9.07
CA PHE A 650 -2.63 0.62 9.31
C PHE A 650 -2.04 1.24 8.05
N PRO A 651 -1.23 2.30 8.21
CA PRO A 651 -0.40 2.81 7.13
C PRO A 651 0.50 1.73 6.54
N ILE A 652 0.45 1.55 5.23
CA ILE A 652 1.38 0.68 4.52
C ILE A 652 1.86 1.50 3.32
N LEU A 653 2.91 2.28 3.59
CA LEU A 653 3.38 3.36 2.74
C LEU A 653 3.85 2.86 1.37
N GLN A 654 4.39 1.64 1.34
CA GLN A 654 4.92 0.93 0.18
C GLN A 654 5.83 1.80 -0.67
N THR A 655 6.79 2.44 -0.04
CA THR A 655 7.66 3.39 -0.73
C THR A 655 8.45 2.72 -1.86
N ARG A 656 8.81 1.45 -1.68
CA ARG A 656 9.52 0.63 -2.67
C ARG A 656 8.64 0.22 -3.86
N TYR A 657 7.36 -0.07 -3.62
CA TYR A 657 6.39 -0.29 -4.71
C TYR A 657 6.29 0.96 -5.59
N LEU A 658 6.10 2.12 -4.96
CA LEU A 658 5.95 3.39 -5.66
C LEU A 658 7.24 3.77 -6.41
N ALA A 659 8.40 3.61 -5.78
CA ALA A 659 9.70 3.87 -6.38
C ALA A 659 9.98 2.98 -7.60
N ARG A 660 9.42 1.75 -7.64
CA ARG A 660 9.50 0.87 -8.80
C ARG A 660 8.55 1.31 -9.90
N TRP A 661 7.26 1.42 -9.60
CA TRP A 661 6.22 1.47 -10.64
C TRP A 661 5.87 2.88 -11.13
N VAL A 662 6.10 3.92 -10.33
CA VAL A 662 5.81 5.31 -10.74
C VAL A 662 6.79 5.84 -11.80
N PRO A 663 8.07 5.44 -11.83
CA PRO A 663 8.91 5.70 -12.99
C PRO A 663 8.54 4.89 -14.24
N GLU A 664 8.09 3.65 -14.06
CA GLU A 664 7.70 2.76 -15.17
C GLU A 664 6.48 3.28 -15.93
N LEU A 665 5.45 3.79 -15.23
CA LEU A 665 4.27 4.36 -15.90
C LEU A 665 4.64 5.55 -16.81
N ALA A 666 5.60 6.39 -16.38
CA ALA A 666 6.02 7.52 -17.19
C ALA A 666 6.79 7.06 -18.44
N ARG A 667 7.58 5.99 -18.33
CA ARG A 667 8.23 5.34 -19.47
C ARG A 667 7.24 4.68 -20.42
N ALA A 668 6.15 4.13 -19.90
CA ALA A 668 5.06 3.57 -20.68
C ALA A 668 4.17 4.64 -21.35
N GLY A 669 4.49 5.93 -21.23
CA GLY A 669 3.71 7.01 -21.86
C GLY A 669 2.45 7.40 -21.11
N ALA A 670 2.22 6.89 -19.89
CA ALA A 670 1.13 7.35 -19.05
C ALA A 670 1.35 8.81 -18.63
N THR A 671 0.34 9.65 -18.87
CA THR A 671 0.37 11.07 -18.52
C THR A 671 -0.33 11.34 -17.18
N SER A 672 -1.02 10.34 -16.67
CA SER A 672 -1.89 10.40 -15.49
C SER A 672 -1.77 9.10 -14.72
N ALA A 673 -2.03 9.13 -13.41
CA ALA A 673 -2.13 7.92 -12.61
C ALA A 673 -3.12 8.09 -11.48
N PHE A 674 -3.69 6.98 -11.03
CA PHE A 674 -4.56 6.93 -9.86
C PHE A 674 -4.21 5.76 -8.95
N LEU A 675 -4.47 5.98 -7.66
CA LEU A 675 -4.18 5.04 -6.59
C LEU A 675 -5.44 4.76 -5.79
N MET A 676 -5.73 3.49 -5.53
CA MET A 676 -6.93 3.07 -4.82
C MET A 676 -6.76 3.12 -3.28
N ARG A 677 -7.84 3.47 -2.59
CA ARG A 677 -8.00 3.48 -1.13
C ARG A 677 -9.38 3.02 -0.69
N MET A 678 -9.43 2.21 0.37
CA MET A 678 -10.65 1.92 1.13
C MET A 678 -10.61 2.59 2.52
N GLU A 679 -9.55 2.37 3.29
CA GLU A 679 -9.34 2.92 4.64
C GLU A 679 -8.73 4.33 4.63
N ALA A 680 -9.35 5.24 3.87
CA ALA A 680 -8.83 6.59 3.66
C ALA A 680 -8.58 7.37 4.98
N GLY A 681 -9.32 7.07 6.05
CA GLY A 681 -9.18 7.76 7.33
C GLY A 681 -7.82 7.56 8.00
N THR A 682 -7.23 6.36 7.88
CA THR A 682 -5.96 5.99 8.54
C THR A 682 -4.77 5.97 7.57
N LYS A 683 -5.01 6.05 6.26
CA LYS A 683 -3.98 6.00 5.21
C LYS A 683 -3.52 7.35 4.71
N VAL A 684 -3.72 8.41 5.50
CA VAL A 684 -3.30 9.78 5.14
C VAL A 684 -1.80 9.87 4.87
N SER A 685 -0.97 9.15 5.63
CA SER A 685 0.47 9.10 5.38
C SER A 685 0.80 8.46 4.03
N ASP A 686 0.07 7.41 3.67
CA ASP A 686 0.23 6.67 2.42
C ASP A 686 -0.15 7.58 1.25
N ASP A 687 -1.22 8.36 1.40
CA ASP A 687 -1.65 9.37 0.42
C ASP A 687 -0.59 10.46 0.24
N ILE A 688 0.00 10.97 1.33
CA ILE A 688 1.05 12.01 1.24
C ILE A 688 2.31 11.46 0.54
N VAL A 689 2.73 10.25 0.89
CA VAL A 689 3.90 9.60 0.28
C VAL A 689 3.64 9.33 -1.20
N ALA A 690 2.49 8.73 -1.54
CA ALA A 690 2.13 8.45 -2.92
C ALA A 690 1.97 9.73 -3.73
N GLY A 691 1.33 10.76 -3.19
CA GLY A 691 1.19 12.06 -3.83
C GLY A 691 2.54 12.73 -4.13
N ALA A 692 3.54 12.57 -3.26
CA ALA A 692 4.91 13.01 -3.53
C ALA A 692 5.55 12.24 -4.71
N CYS A 693 5.37 10.92 -4.77
CA CYS A 693 5.84 10.09 -5.89
C CYS A 693 5.12 10.42 -7.20
N LEU A 694 3.80 10.63 -7.19
CA LEU A 694 3.02 11.01 -8.36
C LEU A 694 3.36 12.43 -8.85
N TRP A 695 3.74 13.32 -7.93
CA TRP A 695 4.25 14.65 -8.27
C TRP A 695 5.61 14.57 -8.96
N ASN A 696 6.53 13.78 -8.40
CA ASN A 696 7.87 13.56 -8.93
C ASN A 696 8.24 12.06 -8.85
N PRO A 697 8.13 11.30 -9.95
CA PRO A 697 8.47 9.88 -10.02
C PRO A 697 9.88 9.53 -9.53
N HIS A 698 10.80 10.51 -9.54
CA HIS A 698 12.18 10.32 -9.09
C HIS A 698 12.43 10.78 -7.64
N VAL A 699 11.38 11.13 -6.89
CA VAL A 699 11.55 11.42 -5.46
C VAL A 699 12.02 10.16 -4.74
N SER A 700 13.04 10.27 -3.88
CA SER A 700 13.43 9.13 -3.07
C SER A 700 12.41 8.87 -1.96
N ALA A 701 12.26 7.60 -1.57
CA ALA A 701 11.43 7.19 -0.44
C ALA A 701 11.71 8.04 0.82
N THR A 702 12.99 8.22 1.15
CA THR A 702 13.45 9.05 2.27
C THR A 702 12.89 10.47 2.23
N HIS A 703 12.87 11.11 1.05
CA HIS A 703 12.35 12.47 0.90
C HIS A 703 10.82 12.52 0.99
N ALA A 704 10.12 11.54 0.41
CA ALA A 704 8.66 11.46 0.49
C ALA A 704 8.20 11.25 1.95
N LEU A 705 8.87 10.34 2.67
CA LEU A 705 8.63 10.10 4.10
C LEU A 705 8.90 11.33 4.95
N LEU A 706 9.98 12.07 4.67
CA LEU A 706 10.29 13.28 5.44
C LEU A 706 9.24 14.38 5.21
N ALA A 707 8.78 14.55 3.97
CA ALA A 707 7.70 15.48 3.66
C ALA A 707 6.42 15.11 4.42
N CYS A 708 6.07 13.82 4.45
CA CYS A 708 4.95 13.30 5.24
C CYS A 708 5.12 13.60 6.73
N ALA A 709 6.26 13.22 7.31
CA ALA A 709 6.52 13.41 8.74
C ALA A 709 6.43 14.88 9.16
N ARG A 710 7.00 15.80 8.37
CA ARG A 710 6.90 17.26 8.64
C ARG A 710 5.46 17.76 8.60
N LEU A 711 4.71 17.35 7.57
CA LEU A 711 3.34 17.77 7.38
C LEU A 711 2.46 17.35 8.57
N ILE A 712 2.55 16.09 9.00
CA ILE A 712 1.68 15.58 10.06
C ILE A 712 2.06 16.11 11.45
N THR A 713 3.35 16.23 11.78
CA THR A 713 3.76 16.57 13.16
C THR A 713 3.87 18.06 13.44
N GLY A 714 4.27 18.88 12.46
CA GLY A 714 4.45 20.32 12.67
C GLY A 714 5.52 20.70 13.69
N ASP A 715 6.44 19.80 14.03
CA ASP A 715 7.60 20.07 14.90
C ASP A 715 8.83 19.32 14.38
N THR A 716 10.01 19.97 14.39
CA THR A 716 11.23 19.39 13.78
C THR A 716 11.69 18.12 14.49
N ALA A 717 11.63 18.06 15.82
CA ALA A 717 12.03 16.89 16.59
C ALA A 717 11.00 15.76 16.40
N ALA A 718 9.72 16.11 16.48
CA ALA A 718 8.64 15.16 16.22
C ALA A 718 8.70 14.57 14.81
N ALA A 719 8.98 15.40 13.79
CA ALA A 719 9.12 14.97 12.41
C ALA A 719 10.28 13.98 12.22
N ARG A 720 11.40 14.14 12.95
CA ARG A 720 12.50 13.16 12.90
C ARG A 720 12.06 11.80 13.44
N MET A 721 11.38 11.77 14.58
CA MET A 721 10.90 10.52 15.18
C MET A 721 9.80 9.87 14.33
N ALA A 722 8.86 10.66 13.80
CA ALA A 722 7.83 10.17 12.89
C ALA A 722 8.42 9.63 11.58
N TRP A 723 9.42 10.32 11.01
CA TRP A 723 10.11 9.85 9.81
C TRP A 723 10.75 8.48 10.03
N GLU A 724 11.47 8.31 11.14
CA GLU A 724 12.11 7.03 11.46
C GLU A 724 11.07 5.94 11.69
N ALA A 725 10.00 6.23 12.43
CA ALA A 725 8.91 5.29 12.65
C ALA A 725 8.26 4.84 11.33
N LEU A 726 7.92 5.79 10.45
CA LEU A 726 7.29 5.52 9.16
C LEU A 726 8.23 4.70 8.24
N HIS A 727 9.53 4.98 8.25
CA HIS A 727 10.51 4.18 7.53
C HIS A 727 10.56 2.73 8.04
N ARG A 728 10.60 2.55 9.37
CA ARG A 728 10.60 1.24 10.02
C ARG A 728 9.31 0.46 9.78
N MET A 729 8.16 1.13 9.76
CA MET A 729 6.86 0.54 9.38
C MET A 729 6.87 0.06 7.93
N ASP A 730 7.38 0.86 6.99
CA ASP A 730 7.51 0.49 5.58
C ASP A 730 8.45 -0.70 5.39
N ASP A 731 9.58 -0.72 6.09
CA ASP A 731 10.53 -1.85 6.06
C ASP A 731 9.89 -3.12 6.58
N PHE A 732 9.21 -3.06 7.73
CA PHE A 732 8.57 -4.24 8.31
C PHE A 732 7.43 -4.75 7.43
N ALA A 733 6.61 -3.85 6.86
CA ALA A 733 5.57 -4.23 5.91
C ALA A 733 6.17 -4.84 4.63
N TRP A 734 7.31 -4.34 4.16
CA TRP A 734 7.91 -4.80 2.91
C TRP A 734 8.64 -6.14 3.05
N PHE A 735 9.52 -6.27 4.04
CA PHE A 735 10.39 -7.43 4.24
C PHE A 735 9.75 -8.52 5.09
N GLY A 736 8.77 -8.18 5.93
CA GLY A 736 8.17 -9.11 6.87
C GLY A 736 9.10 -9.50 8.01
N TYR A 737 8.90 -10.70 8.54
CA TYR A 737 9.68 -11.26 9.63
C TYR A 737 11.07 -11.72 9.14
N VAL A 738 12.11 -11.42 9.92
CA VAL A 738 13.51 -11.72 9.55
C VAL A 738 14.22 -12.64 10.54
N GLY A 739 13.52 -13.19 11.54
CA GLY A 739 14.10 -14.12 12.52
C GLY A 739 14.62 -13.46 13.80
N GLY A 740 14.78 -14.28 14.84
CA GLY A 740 15.69 -14.01 15.97
C GLY A 740 15.32 -12.83 16.87
N GLY A 741 14.02 -12.58 17.10
CA GLY A 741 13.57 -11.47 17.94
C GLY A 741 13.55 -10.11 17.25
N ALA A 742 13.97 -10.03 15.97
CA ALA A 742 14.03 -8.80 15.21
C ALA A 742 12.64 -8.17 15.00
N GLY A 743 11.57 -8.99 14.87
CA GLY A 743 10.20 -8.51 14.76
C GLY A 743 9.76 -7.78 16.02
N THR A 744 10.02 -8.39 17.19
CA THR A 744 9.73 -7.77 18.50
C THR A 744 10.52 -6.48 18.71
N ALA A 745 11.83 -6.49 18.42
CA ALA A 745 12.67 -5.30 18.57
C ALA A 745 12.24 -4.15 17.65
N GLN A 746 11.94 -4.46 16.38
CA GLN A 746 11.47 -3.48 15.41
C GLN A 746 10.11 -2.90 15.80
N GLY A 747 9.14 -3.74 16.18
CA GLY A 747 7.83 -3.32 16.66
C GLY A 747 7.93 -2.41 17.90
N ALA A 748 8.77 -2.77 18.88
CA ALA A 748 9.01 -1.94 20.07
C ALA A 748 9.65 -0.58 19.73
N ALA A 749 10.58 -0.54 18.78
CA ALA A 749 11.16 0.71 18.30
C ALA A 749 10.10 1.61 17.64
N ILE A 750 9.24 1.03 16.79
CA ILE A 750 8.13 1.75 16.13
C ILE A 750 7.18 2.36 17.18
N ALA A 751 6.71 1.58 18.16
CA ALA A 751 5.81 2.08 19.20
C ALA A 751 6.42 3.24 20.00
N ARG A 752 7.70 3.11 20.41
CA ARG A 752 8.40 4.18 21.14
C ARG A 752 8.54 5.45 20.31
N LEU A 753 8.94 5.33 19.05
CA LEU A 753 9.15 6.48 18.15
C LEU A 753 7.84 7.20 17.83
N THR A 754 6.77 6.46 17.54
CA THR A 754 5.44 7.05 17.27
C THR A 754 4.88 7.77 18.49
N ALA A 755 4.90 7.15 19.68
CA ALA A 755 4.47 7.79 20.92
C ALA A 755 5.27 9.08 21.21
N SER A 756 6.60 9.01 21.04
CA SER A 756 7.48 10.17 21.24
C SER A 756 7.21 11.29 20.21
N ALA A 757 6.93 10.94 18.95
CA ALA A 757 6.55 11.89 17.92
C ALA A 757 5.23 12.62 18.27
N VAL A 758 4.21 11.89 18.73
CA VAL A 758 2.94 12.48 19.16
C VAL A 758 3.16 13.39 20.36
N GLN A 759 3.89 12.95 21.38
CA GLN A 759 4.16 13.76 22.57
C GLN A 759 4.93 15.06 22.24
N ALA A 760 5.93 14.95 21.36
CA ALA A 760 6.73 16.10 20.90
C ALA A 760 6.00 17.02 19.92
N SER A 761 4.84 16.62 19.39
CA SER A 761 4.04 17.47 18.50
C SER A 761 3.32 18.59 19.27
N PRO A 762 2.97 19.72 18.61
CA PRO A 762 2.15 20.80 19.19
C PRO A 762 0.81 20.27 19.71
N ALA A 763 0.35 20.79 20.85
CA ALA A 763 -0.85 20.25 21.51
C ALA A 763 -2.11 20.22 20.61
N PRO A 764 -2.40 21.25 19.77
CA PRO A 764 -3.52 21.21 18.83
C PRO A 764 -3.43 20.08 17.79
N LEU A 765 -2.21 19.62 17.47
CA LEU A 765 -2.00 18.56 16.47
C LEU A 765 -2.05 17.16 17.06
N ARG A 766 -1.85 16.99 18.37
CA ARG A 766 -1.80 15.64 19.00
C ARG A 766 -3.06 14.81 18.78
N PRO A 767 -4.30 15.35 18.92
CA PRO A 767 -5.49 14.57 18.62
C PRO A 767 -5.52 14.06 17.17
N HIS A 768 -4.99 14.83 16.22
CA HIS A 768 -4.93 14.41 14.82
C HIS A 768 -3.85 13.34 14.52
N LEU A 769 -2.99 13.04 15.51
CA LEU A 769 -1.92 12.07 15.43
C LEU A 769 -2.15 10.87 16.37
N GLU A 770 -3.28 10.78 17.06
CA GLU A 770 -3.53 9.66 17.98
C GLU A 770 -3.45 8.32 17.25
N TRP A 771 -3.93 8.29 16.00
CA TRP A 771 -3.82 7.12 15.13
C TRP A 771 -2.38 6.63 14.94
N LEU A 772 -1.39 7.52 14.95
CA LEU A 772 0.01 7.16 14.73
C LEU A 772 0.57 6.40 15.94
N ALA A 773 0.23 6.83 17.15
CA ALA A 773 0.62 6.13 18.38
C ALA A 773 -0.10 4.76 18.48
N THR A 774 -1.39 4.72 18.15
CA THR A 774 -2.15 3.46 18.13
C THR A 774 -1.63 2.50 17.07
N ALA A 775 -1.33 2.98 15.85
CA ALA A 775 -0.68 2.18 14.82
C ALA A 775 0.66 1.64 15.33
N GLY A 776 1.49 2.48 15.96
CA GLY A 776 2.77 2.05 16.51
C GLY A 776 2.64 0.92 17.54
N GLU A 777 1.64 0.98 18.42
CA GLU A 777 1.32 -0.10 19.34
C GLU A 777 0.83 -1.37 18.63
N GLY A 778 0.00 -1.22 17.60
CA GLY A 778 -0.37 -2.34 16.72
C GLY A 778 0.85 -3.03 16.09
N TYR A 779 1.83 -2.26 15.60
CA TYR A 779 3.10 -2.77 15.08
C TYR A 779 3.97 -3.46 16.14
N ARG A 780 3.97 -3.00 17.40
CA ARG A 780 4.64 -3.69 18.51
C ARG A 780 4.05 -5.08 18.74
N ILE A 781 2.73 -5.17 18.79
CA ILE A 781 2.00 -6.42 19.02
C ILE A 781 2.18 -7.37 17.82
N LEU A 782 2.13 -6.85 16.59
CA LEU A 782 2.43 -7.62 15.39
C LEU A 782 3.87 -8.14 15.37
N GLY A 783 4.83 -7.33 15.82
CA GLY A 783 6.22 -7.74 15.99
C GLY A 783 6.39 -8.93 16.94
N GLN A 784 5.61 -9.00 18.01
CA GLN A 784 5.58 -10.16 18.91
C GLN A 784 4.83 -11.35 18.29
N ALA A 785 3.75 -11.08 17.56
CA ALA A 785 2.91 -12.13 16.99
C ALA A 785 3.56 -12.87 15.83
N VAL A 786 4.43 -12.22 15.04
CA VAL A 786 5.21 -12.90 14.01
C VAL A 786 6.27 -13.84 14.61
N GLU A 787 6.84 -13.50 15.76
CA GLU A 787 7.75 -14.38 16.52
C GLU A 787 6.97 -15.56 17.12
N ALA A 788 5.84 -15.30 17.78
CA ALA A 788 4.98 -16.35 18.32
C ALA A 788 4.48 -17.30 17.23
N ARG A 789 4.18 -16.77 16.03
CA ARG A 789 3.87 -17.58 14.85
C ARG A 789 5.06 -18.44 14.41
N ASP A 790 6.26 -17.89 14.43
CA ASP A 790 7.47 -18.65 14.16
C ASP A 790 7.70 -19.76 15.20
N ASP A 791 7.32 -19.52 16.45
CA ASP A 791 7.39 -20.47 17.56
C ASP A 791 6.25 -21.50 17.55
N GLU A 792 5.30 -21.41 16.61
CA GLU A 792 4.07 -22.20 16.58
C GLU A 792 3.25 -22.08 17.90
N ASP A 793 3.34 -20.93 18.58
CA ASP A 793 2.67 -20.65 19.86
C ASP A 793 1.29 -19.98 19.63
N ASP A 794 0.28 -20.82 19.38
CA ASP A 794 -1.10 -20.38 19.16
C ASP A 794 -1.72 -19.68 20.37
N GLU A 795 -1.31 -20.02 21.60
CA GLU A 795 -1.80 -19.39 22.83
C GLU A 795 -1.29 -17.95 22.94
N ALA A 796 0.00 -17.74 22.68
CA ALA A 796 0.58 -16.40 22.62
C ALA A 796 -0.06 -15.55 21.52
N ILE A 797 -0.32 -16.11 20.33
CA ILE A 797 -1.03 -15.39 19.26
C ILE A 797 -2.42 -14.96 19.72
N ALA A 798 -3.18 -15.86 20.36
CA ALA A 798 -4.52 -15.53 20.86
C ALA A 798 -4.49 -14.46 21.96
N ALA A 799 -3.47 -14.47 22.83
CA ALA A 799 -3.26 -13.42 23.82
C ALA A 799 -2.91 -12.08 23.18
N LEU A 800 -2.06 -12.08 22.16
CA LEU A 800 -1.66 -10.89 21.42
C LEU A 800 -2.82 -10.30 20.60
N ASP A 801 -3.73 -11.12 20.06
CA ASP A 801 -4.95 -10.66 19.40
C ASP A 801 -5.86 -9.87 20.36
N ARG A 802 -6.02 -10.37 21.59
CA ARG A 802 -6.76 -9.64 22.64
C ARG A 802 -6.11 -8.29 22.96
N GLN A 803 -4.78 -8.28 23.12
CA GLN A 803 -4.03 -7.03 23.35
C GLN A 803 -4.17 -6.06 22.17
N PHE A 804 -4.11 -6.57 20.94
CA PHE A 804 -4.26 -5.79 19.72
C PHE A 804 -5.63 -5.12 19.65
N SER A 805 -6.69 -5.89 19.89
CA SER A 805 -8.06 -5.37 19.94
C SER A 805 -8.23 -4.32 21.04
N GLU A 806 -7.67 -4.55 22.23
CA GLU A 806 -7.69 -3.56 23.32
C GLU A 806 -6.95 -2.26 22.95
N ALA A 807 -5.76 -2.38 22.35
CA ALA A 807 -4.98 -1.23 21.90
C ALA A 807 -5.76 -0.39 20.87
N MET A 808 -6.47 -1.04 19.95
CA MET A 808 -7.30 -0.33 18.97
C MET A 808 -8.53 0.34 19.59
N ARG A 809 -9.19 -0.27 20.59
CA ARG A 809 -10.33 0.35 21.31
C ARG A 809 -10.00 1.68 21.97
N ARG A 810 -8.74 1.88 22.34
CA ARG A 810 -8.26 3.11 22.98
C ARG A 810 -8.27 4.32 22.04
N SER A 811 -8.15 4.11 20.73
CA SER A 811 -8.27 5.20 19.75
C SER A 811 -9.74 5.40 19.34
N PRO A 812 -10.27 6.64 19.40
CA PRO A 812 -11.56 6.97 18.82
C PRO A 812 -11.69 6.55 17.36
N GLN A 813 -10.61 6.65 16.59
CA GLN A 813 -10.61 6.29 15.17
C GLN A 813 -10.76 4.79 14.92
N PHE A 814 -10.15 3.92 15.75
CA PHE A 814 -10.20 2.46 15.56
C PHE A 814 -11.28 1.76 16.40
N ARG A 815 -11.84 2.40 17.43
CA ARG A 815 -12.76 1.78 18.41
C ARG A 815 -13.91 1.03 17.78
N HIS A 816 -14.62 1.65 16.84
CA HIS A 816 -15.79 1.03 16.20
C HIS A 816 -15.46 -0.29 15.48
N GLN A 817 -14.21 -0.47 15.06
CA GLN A 817 -13.78 -1.69 14.38
C GLN A 817 -13.55 -2.82 15.38
N ALA A 818 -12.86 -2.50 16.49
CA ALA A 818 -12.50 -3.47 17.52
C ALA A 818 -13.68 -3.97 18.37
N ASP A 819 -14.83 -3.28 18.32
CA ASP A 819 -16.01 -3.59 19.13
C ASP A 819 -17.09 -4.41 18.39
N GLY A 820 -16.99 -4.64 17.08
CA GLY A 820 -18.09 -5.34 16.41
C GLY A 820 -17.98 -5.67 14.93
N ALA A 821 -16.88 -5.36 14.24
CA ALA A 821 -16.74 -5.76 12.84
C ALA A 821 -16.35 -7.25 12.76
N PRO A 822 -17.16 -8.15 12.14
CA PRO A 822 -16.82 -9.57 12.03
C PRO A 822 -15.45 -9.81 11.39
N TYR A 823 -15.12 -9.01 10.36
CA TYR A 823 -13.81 -9.02 9.73
C TYR A 823 -12.66 -8.77 10.71
N TRP A 824 -12.86 -7.88 11.71
CA TRP A 824 -11.83 -7.55 12.69
C TRP A 824 -11.43 -8.74 13.55
N GLN A 825 -12.39 -9.62 13.88
CA GLN A 825 -12.15 -10.81 14.70
C GLN A 825 -11.21 -11.80 14.02
N THR A 826 -11.16 -11.81 12.68
CA THR A 826 -10.27 -12.67 11.90
C THR A 826 -9.04 -11.93 11.37
N LEU A 827 -9.10 -10.60 11.27
CA LEU A 827 -8.09 -9.75 10.63
C LEU A 827 -6.70 -9.97 11.22
N PHE A 828 -6.57 -10.02 12.54
CA PHE A 828 -5.27 -10.11 13.18
C PHE A 828 -4.53 -11.41 12.81
N LYS A 829 -5.11 -12.57 13.15
CA LYS A 829 -4.45 -13.87 12.92
C LYS A 829 -4.41 -14.26 11.44
N ASN A 830 -5.48 -14.05 10.67
CA ASN A 830 -5.59 -14.58 9.32
C ASN A 830 -4.94 -13.69 8.27
N ASP A 831 -4.92 -12.37 8.49
CA ASP A 831 -4.43 -11.42 7.49
C ASP A 831 -3.15 -10.73 7.96
N LEU A 832 -3.17 -10.01 9.08
CA LEU A 832 -2.05 -9.15 9.48
C LEU A 832 -0.82 -9.93 9.90
N VAL A 833 -0.94 -10.88 10.84
CA VAL A 833 0.22 -11.67 11.28
C VAL A 833 0.80 -12.44 10.09
N ARG A 834 -0.04 -12.98 9.20
CA ARG A 834 0.44 -13.67 7.99
C ARG A 834 1.15 -12.73 7.03
N PHE A 835 0.58 -11.54 6.79
CA PHE A 835 1.16 -10.52 5.93
C PHE A 835 2.50 -10.02 6.47
N PHE A 836 2.60 -9.69 7.76
CA PHE A 836 3.85 -9.22 8.37
C PHE A 836 4.85 -10.33 8.63
N TYR A 837 4.42 -11.59 8.70
CA TYR A 837 5.35 -12.72 8.70
C TYR A 837 6.01 -12.86 7.32
N ALA A 838 5.22 -12.88 6.24
CA ALA A 838 5.72 -13.07 4.88
C ALA A 838 6.37 -11.82 4.26
N GLY A 839 5.93 -10.63 4.66
CA GLY A 839 6.24 -9.37 3.98
C GLY A 839 5.39 -9.15 2.73
N TRP A 840 5.22 -7.88 2.34
CA TRP A 840 4.39 -7.48 1.21
C TRP A 840 4.84 -8.14 -0.10
N ARG A 841 6.16 -8.25 -0.29
CA ARG A 841 6.75 -8.79 -1.52
C ARG A 841 6.30 -10.23 -1.79
N THR A 842 6.39 -11.10 -0.79
CA THR A 842 6.04 -12.53 -0.89
C THR A 842 4.54 -12.76 -0.79
N TYR A 843 3.82 -11.86 -0.12
CA TYR A 843 2.36 -11.99 0.01
C TYR A 843 1.63 -11.69 -1.31
N HIS A 844 2.18 -10.83 -2.17
CA HIS A 844 1.53 -10.36 -3.40
C HIS A 844 2.17 -10.91 -4.70
N PHE A 845 3.35 -11.52 -4.64
CA PHE A 845 4.05 -12.17 -5.76
C PHE A 845 4.55 -13.53 -5.32
#